data_AF-A0A3Z3K2I6-F1
#
_entry.id   AF-A0A3Z3K2I6-F1
#
_cell.length_a   1.000
_cell.length_b   1.000
_cell.length_c   1.000
_cell.angle_alpha   90.00
_cell.angle_beta   90.00
_cell.angle_gamma   90.00
#
_symmetry.space_group_name_H-M   'P 1'
#
loop_
_entity.id
_entity.type
_entity.pdbx_description
1 polymer ?
#
loop_
_entity_poly.entity_id
_entity_poly.type
_entity_poly.pdbx_seq_one_letter_code
_entity_poly.pdbx_strand_id
1 'polypeptide(L)'
;MSYQVLARKWRPQTFADVVGQEHVLTALANGLSLGRIHHAYLFSGTRGVGKTSIARLLAKGLNCETGITATPCGVCDNCREIEQGRFVDLIEIDAASRTKVEDTRDLLDNVQYAPARGRFKVYLIDEVHMLSRHSFNALLKTLEEPPAHVKFLLATTDPQKLPVTILSRCLQFHLKALDVEQIRHQLEHILNEEHIAHEPRALQLLSRAADGSLRDALSLTDQAIASGDGQVSTQAVSAMLGTLDDDQALSLVEAVVDANGERVMSLINEAAARGIEWEALLVEMLSLLHRIAMVQLSPAALGSDMAAIEQRMRELARTVPPGDLQLYYQTLLIGRKELPWAPDRRMGVEMTLLRALAFHPRMPLPEPETPRQSFAPVAPTAVMTPPQVQQPSAPAPQTSPAPLPASTSQVLAARNQLQRAQGVTKTKKSEPAAASRARPVNNSALERLASVSERVQARPAPSALETAPVKKEAYRWKATTPVVQTKEVVATPKALKKALEHEKTPELAAKLAAEAIERDPWAAQVSQLSLPKLVEQVALNAWKEQNGNAVCLHLRSTQRHLNSSGAQQKLAQALSELTGTTVELTIVEDDNPAVRTPLEWRQAIYEEKLAQARESIIADNNIQTLRRFFDAELDEESIRPI
;
A
#
# COMPACT_ATOMS: atom_id res chain seq x y z
N MET A 1 -29.68 -31.54 -12.14
CA MET A 1 -28.21 -31.39 -12.19
C MET A 1 -27.85 -30.16 -11.40
N SER A 2 -26.92 -30.24 -10.46
CA SER A 2 -26.48 -29.08 -9.68
C SER A 2 -25.79 -28.08 -10.61
N TYR A 3 -26.36 -26.88 -10.77
CA TYR A 3 -25.73 -25.78 -11.50
C TYR A 3 -24.32 -25.54 -10.92
N GLN A 4 -23.30 -25.63 -11.76
CA GLN A 4 -21.92 -25.33 -11.39
C GLN A 4 -21.49 -24.04 -12.09
N VAL A 5 -20.96 -23.11 -11.29
CA VAL A 5 -20.36 -21.84 -11.73
C VAL A 5 -19.28 -22.12 -12.79
N LEU A 6 -19.21 -21.32 -13.86
CA LEU A 6 -18.26 -21.48 -14.97
C LEU A 6 -16.82 -21.54 -14.47
N ALA A 7 -16.47 -20.70 -13.49
CA ALA A 7 -15.15 -20.68 -12.86
C ALA A 7 -14.73 -22.03 -12.24
N ARG A 8 -15.69 -22.90 -11.91
CA ARG A 8 -15.43 -24.27 -11.41
C ARG A 8 -15.51 -25.30 -12.53
N LYS A 9 -16.49 -25.19 -13.43
CA LYS A 9 -16.70 -26.12 -14.55
C LYS A 9 -15.53 -26.10 -15.53
N TRP A 10 -15.04 -24.91 -15.87
CA TRP A 10 -13.95 -24.67 -16.83
C TRP A 10 -12.58 -24.60 -16.16
N ARG A 11 -12.42 -25.18 -14.97
CA ARG A 11 -11.09 -25.30 -14.36
C ARG A 11 -10.22 -26.19 -15.27
N PRO A 12 -9.04 -25.72 -15.71
CA PRO A 12 -8.17 -26.48 -16.62
C PRO A 12 -7.89 -27.89 -16.08
N GLN A 13 -8.08 -28.90 -16.93
CA GLN A 13 -7.89 -30.32 -16.57
C GLN A 13 -6.53 -30.85 -17.02
N THR A 14 -5.99 -30.27 -18.08
CA THR A 14 -4.66 -30.54 -18.61
C THR A 14 -3.85 -29.26 -18.71
N PHE A 15 -2.52 -29.38 -18.89
CA PHE A 15 -1.68 -28.21 -19.13
C PHE A 15 -1.98 -27.51 -20.47
N ALA A 16 -2.61 -28.20 -21.43
CA ALA A 16 -3.01 -27.62 -22.72
C ALA A 16 -4.21 -26.66 -22.60
N ASP A 17 -5.08 -26.89 -21.61
CA ASP A 17 -6.26 -26.05 -21.37
C ASP A 17 -5.92 -24.77 -20.60
N VAL A 18 -4.67 -24.62 -20.14
CA VAL A 18 -4.23 -23.44 -19.40
C VAL A 18 -3.96 -22.32 -20.38
N VAL A 19 -4.69 -21.21 -20.23
CA VAL A 19 -4.52 -20.02 -21.07
C VAL A 19 -3.27 -19.26 -20.65
N GLY A 20 -2.40 -18.97 -21.62
CA GLY A 20 -1.17 -18.23 -21.42
C GLY A 20 -0.13 -18.99 -20.59
N GLN A 21 0.84 -18.26 -20.02
CA GLN A 21 1.90 -18.81 -19.15
C GLN A 21 2.78 -19.88 -19.80
N GLU A 22 2.96 -19.82 -21.12
CA GLU A 22 3.71 -20.81 -21.92
C GLU A 22 5.09 -21.12 -21.33
N HIS A 23 5.79 -20.12 -20.81
CA HIS A 23 7.11 -20.28 -20.20
C HIS A 23 7.08 -21.17 -18.95
N VAL A 24 6.04 -21.06 -18.12
CA VAL A 24 5.88 -21.90 -16.92
C VAL A 24 5.47 -23.31 -17.31
N LEU A 25 4.49 -23.44 -18.22
CA LEU A 25 3.98 -24.74 -18.66
C LEU A 25 5.08 -25.56 -19.34
N THR A 26 5.89 -24.93 -20.20
CA THR A 26 7.02 -25.57 -20.87
C THR A 26 8.06 -26.06 -19.87
N ALA A 27 8.40 -25.25 -18.86
CA ALA A 27 9.36 -25.63 -17.83
C ALA A 27 8.85 -26.81 -16.98
N LEU A 28 7.58 -26.82 -16.60
CA LEU A 28 6.97 -27.92 -15.85
C LEU A 28 6.86 -29.19 -16.70
N ALA A 29 6.42 -29.09 -17.95
CA ALA A 29 6.31 -30.22 -18.86
C ALA A 29 7.67 -30.88 -19.13
N ASN A 30 8.71 -30.07 -19.35
CA ASN A 30 10.08 -30.55 -19.49
C ASN A 30 10.60 -31.18 -18.20
N GLY A 31 10.31 -30.58 -17.03
CA GLY A 31 10.69 -31.12 -15.73
C GLY A 31 10.08 -32.51 -15.46
N LEU A 32 8.81 -32.70 -15.79
CA LEU A 32 8.11 -33.98 -15.66
C LEU A 32 8.66 -35.02 -16.65
N SER A 33 8.86 -34.65 -17.91
CA SER A 33 9.32 -35.57 -18.96
C SER A 33 10.77 -36.03 -18.75
N LEU A 34 11.64 -35.14 -18.27
CA LEU A 34 13.05 -35.44 -17.98
C LEU A 34 13.26 -36.05 -16.58
N GLY A 35 12.19 -36.21 -15.79
CA GLY A 35 12.29 -36.69 -14.41
C GLY A 35 13.01 -35.74 -13.44
N ARG A 36 13.20 -34.47 -13.82
CA ARG A 36 13.86 -33.44 -13.01
C ARG A 36 12.87 -32.76 -12.07
N ILE A 37 12.40 -33.50 -11.07
CA ILE A 37 11.36 -33.05 -10.15
C ILE A 37 12.00 -32.44 -8.89
N HIS A 38 11.86 -31.13 -8.72
CA HIS A 38 12.28 -30.43 -7.52
C HIS A 38 11.44 -30.82 -6.30
N HIS A 39 12.00 -30.67 -5.10
CA HIS A 39 11.28 -30.93 -3.86
C HIS A 39 10.27 -29.82 -3.51
N ALA A 40 10.51 -28.58 -3.98
CA ALA A 40 9.63 -27.44 -3.73
C ALA A 40 9.48 -26.54 -4.96
N TYR A 41 8.24 -26.18 -5.27
CA TYR A 41 7.84 -25.27 -6.33
C TYR A 41 7.11 -24.07 -5.72
N LEU A 42 7.48 -22.86 -6.12
CA LEU A 42 6.81 -21.63 -5.68
C LEU A 42 6.15 -20.93 -6.86
N PHE A 43 4.83 -20.87 -6.86
CA PHE A 43 4.01 -20.12 -7.82
C PHE A 43 3.67 -18.74 -7.25
N SER A 44 4.14 -17.70 -7.93
CA SER A 44 3.86 -16.30 -7.58
C SER A 44 3.06 -15.62 -8.68
N GLY A 45 2.25 -14.62 -8.34
CA GLY A 45 1.45 -13.85 -9.30
C GLY A 45 0.19 -13.29 -8.68
N THR A 46 -0.51 -12.40 -9.37
CA THR A 46 -1.75 -11.79 -8.89
C THR A 46 -2.84 -12.83 -8.61
N ARG A 47 -3.89 -12.45 -7.89
CA ARG A 47 -5.00 -13.37 -7.59
C ARG A 47 -5.66 -13.83 -8.89
N GLY A 48 -6.06 -15.10 -8.94
CA GLY A 48 -6.86 -15.63 -10.05
C GLY A 48 -6.16 -15.91 -11.39
N VAL A 49 -4.84 -15.67 -11.51
CA VAL A 49 -4.03 -16.05 -12.71
C VAL A 49 -3.77 -17.55 -12.89
N GLY A 50 -4.30 -18.40 -12.00
CA GLY A 50 -4.20 -19.86 -12.12
C GLY A 50 -3.13 -20.56 -11.27
N LYS A 51 -2.53 -19.91 -10.27
CA LYS A 51 -1.52 -20.49 -9.36
C LYS A 51 -1.92 -21.88 -8.81
N THR A 52 -3.03 -21.94 -8.10
CA THR A 52 -3.55 -23.16 -7.46
C THR A 52 -4.03 -24.18 -8.50
N SER A 53 -4.51 -23.73 -9.67
CA SER A 53 -4.90 -24.62 -10.77
C SER A 53 -3.69 -25.33 -11.38
N ILE A 54 -2.62 -24.60 -11.70
CA ILE A 54 -1.37 -25.18 -12.22
C ILE A 54 -0.74 -26.11 -11.18
N ALA A 55 -0.78 -25.75 -9.89
CA ALA A 55 -0.29 -26.61 -8.83
C ALA A 55 -1.06 -27.95 -8.76
N ARG A 56 -2.39 -27.94 -8.89
CA ARG A 56 -3.19 -29.17 -8.97
C ARG A 56 -2.87 -30.00 -10.22
N LEU A 57 -2.66 -29.36 -11.37
CA LEU A 57 -2.23 -30.05 -12.59
C LEU A 57 -0.88 -30.73 -12.43
N LEU A 58 0.07 -30.07 -11.78
CA LEU A 58 1.36 -30.65 -11.44
C LEU A 58 1.20 -31.84 -10.49
N ALA A 59 0.34 -31.74 -9.47
CA ALA A 59 0.01 -32.87 -8.59
C ALA A 59 -0.61 -34.06 -9.36
N LYS A 60 -1.51 -33.79 -10.33
CA LYS A 60 -2.04 -34.83 -11.23
C LYS A 60 -0.95 -35.50 -12.05
N GLY A 61 -0.04 -34.73 -12.64
CA GLY A 61 1.07 -35.25 -13.44
C GLY A 61 2.06 -36.10 -12.64
N LEU A 62 2.28 -35.77 -11.36
CA LEU A 62 3.14 -36.52 -10.45
C LEU A 62 2.53 -37.84 -9.97
N ASN A 63 1.22 -37.86 -9.71
CA ASN A 63 0.51 -38.99 -9.11
C ASN A 63 -0.36 -39.78 -10.09
N CYS A 64 -0.25 -39.54 -11.39
CA CYS A 64 -1.00 -40.29 -12.38
C CYS A 64 -0.57 -41.78 -12.37
N GLU A 65 -1.56 -42.68 -12.51
CA GLU A 65 -1.31 -44.12 -12.55
C GLU A 65 -0.48 -44.53 -13.78
N THR A 66 -0.66 -43.83 -14.91
CA THR A 66 0.07 -44.07 -16.17
C THR A 66 1.57 -43.78 -16.08
N GLY A 67 2.02 -43.08 -15.04
CA GLY A 67 3.40 -42.61 -14.91
C GLY A 67 3.49 -41.14 -14.53
N ILE A 68 4.71 -40.69 -14.27
CA ILE A 68 5.01 -39.27 -14.17
C ILE A 68 4.92 -38.71 -15.58
N THR A 69 3.94 -37.84 -15.84
CA THR A 69 3.67 -37.33 -17.18
C THR A 69 3.28 -35.86 -17.15
N ALA A 70 3.65 -35.13 -18.20
CA ALA A 70 3.15 -33.79 -18.48
C ALA A 70 1.71 -33.80 -19.02
N THR A 71 1.20 -34.95 -19.45
CA THR A 71 -0.16 -35.10 -20.01
C THR A 71 -0.95 -36.10 -19.14
N PRO A 72 -1.47 -35.67 -17.98
CA PRO A 72 -2.24 -36.55 -17.11
C PRO A 72 -3.51 -37.05 -17.81
N CYS A 73 -3.88 -38.32 -17.60
CA CYS A 73 -4.95 -38.96 -18.37
C CYS A 73 -6.37 -38.47 -18.04
N GLY A 74 -6.58 -37.85 -16.88
CA GLY A 74 -7.90 -37.34 -16.45
C GLY A 74 -8.95 -38.41 -16.10
N VAL A 75 -8.71 -39.68 -16.43
CA VAL A 75 -9.68 -40.78 -16.27
C VAL A 75 -9.36 -41.77 -15.16
N CYS A 76 -8.10 -41.84 -14.70
CA CYS A 76 -7.73 -42.71 -13.58
C CYS A 76 -8.28 -42.18 -12.25
N ASP A 77 -8.35 -43.05 -11.26
CA ASP A 77 -8.90 -42.72 -9.94
C ASP A 77 -8.13 -41.58 -9.28
N ASN A 78 -6.79 -41.64 -9.33
CA ASN A 78 -5.94 -40.56 -8.80
C ASN A 78 -6.27 -39.20 -9.46
N CYS A 79 -6.41 -39.15 -10.79
CA CYS A 79 -6.73 -37.90 -11.48
C CYS A 79 -8.12 -37.37 -11.13
N ARG A 80 -9.12 -38.25 -11.00
CA ARG A 80 -10.49 -37.88 -10.62
C ARG A 80 -10.57 -37.39 -9.18
N GLU A 81 -9.90 -38.08 -8.25
CA GLU A 81 -9.87 -37.70 -6.83
C GLU A 81 -9.14 -36.38 -6.60
N ILE A 82 -8.03 -36.13 -7.30
CA ILE A 82 -7.31 -34.85 -7.25
C ILE A 82 -8.19 -33.71 -7.74
N GLU A 83 -8.93 -33.92 -8.83
CA GLU A 83 -9.83 -32.89 -9.36
C GLU A 83 -10.96 -32.56 -8.39
N GLN A 84 -11.53 -33.57 -7.76
CA GLN A 84 -12.58 -33.41 -6.75
C GLN A 84 -12.05 -32.85 -5.42
N GLY A 85 -10.72 -32.72 -5.24
CA GLY A 85 -10.09 -32.26 -4.01
C GLY A 85 -10.22 -33.27 -2.86
N ARG A 86 -10.32 -34.56 -3.17
CA ARG A 86 -10.51 -35.66 -2.20
C ARG A 86 -9.34 -36.64 -2.14
N PHE A 87 -8.26 -36.34 -2.86
CA PHE A 87 -7.11 -37.23 -2.92
C PHE A 87 -6.32 -37.20 -1.61
N VAL A 88 -6.10 -38.38 -1.01
CA VAL A 88 -5.51 -38.53 0.32
C VAL A 88 -4.09 -37.97 0.39
N ASP A 89 -3.30 -38.17 -0.67
CA ASP A 89 -1.90 -37.74 -0.71
C ASP A 89 -1.72 -36.32 -1.30
N LEU A 90 -2.80 -35.58 -1.54
CA LEU A 90 -2.77 -34.15 -1.86
C LEU A 90 -3.39 -33.38 -0.69
N ILE A 91 -2.52 -32.83 0.16
CA ILE A 91 -2.94 -32.06 1.32
C ILE A 91 -2.98 -30.60 0.93
N GLU A 92 -4.19 -30.06 0.75
CA GLU A 92 -4.41 -28.64 0.47
C GLU A 92 -4.57 -27.86 1.78
N ILE A 93 -3.70 -26.86 1.97
CA ILE A 93 -3.67 -25.98 3.12
C ILE A 93 -3.84 -24.55 2.60
N ASP A 94 -4.94 -23.91 2.95
CA ASP A 94 -5.12 -22.48 2.73
C ASP A 94 -4.66 -21.74 3.99
N ALA A 95 -3.53 -21.03 3.88
CA ALA A 95 -2.93 -20.32 5.00
C ALA A 95 -3.78 -19.11 5.43
N ALA A 96 -4.69 -18.61 4.59
CA ALA A 96 -5.57 -17.50 4.95
C ALA A 96 -6.75 -17.93 5.83
N SER A 97 -7.28 -19.15 5.62
CA SER A 97 -8.46 -19.64 6.36
C SER A 97 -8.12 -20.46 7.60
N ARG A 98 -6.97 -21.15 7.64
CA ARG A 98 -6.53 -21.94 8.79
C ARG A 98 -5.64 -21.10 9.72
N THR A 99 -6.27 -20.21 10.49
CA THR A 99 -5.60 -19.35 11.49
C THR A 99 -5.25 -20.05 12.81
N LYS A 100 -5.72 -21.30 13.03
CA LYS A 100 -5.27 -22.12 14.15
C LYS A 100 -3.86 -22.62 13.85
N VAL A 101 -2.88 -21.94 14.44
CA VAL A 101 -1.43 -22.19 14.29
C VAL A 101 -1.07 -23.67 14.50
N GLU A 102 -1.83 -24.40 15.32
CA GLU A 102 -1.63 -25.81 15.64
C GLU A 102 -1.91 -26.75 14.45
N ASP A 103 -3.01 -26.56 13.72
CA ASP A 103 -3.42 -27.46 12.62
C ASP A 103 -2.37 -27.55 11.51
N THR A 104 -1.68 -26.45 11.20
CA THR A 104 -0.63 -26.45 10.16
C THR A 104 0.65 -27.15 10.61
N ARG A 105 0.97 -27.06 11.89
CA ARG A 105 2.15 -27.72 12.45
C ARG A 105 1.97 -29.23 12.46
N ASP A 106 0.83 -29.70 12.94
CA ASP A 106 0.55 -31.13 13.05
C ASP A 106 0.56 -31.80 11.66
N LEU A 107 0.09 -31.10 10.62
CA LEU A 107 0.16 -31.57 9.24
C LEU A 107 1.59 -31.63 8.69
N LEU A 108 2.46 -30.70 9.10
CA LEU A 108 3.88 -30.67 8.71
C LEU A 108 4.71 -31.71 9.48
N ASP A 109 4.39 -32.01 10.74
CA ASP A 109 5.06 -33.05 11.51
C ASP A 109 4.78 -34.45 10.91
N ASN A 110 3.64 -34.61 10.22
CA ASN A 110 3.25 -35.83 9.48
C ASN A 110 3.92 -35.98 8.09
N VAL A 111 4.85 -35.09 7.72
CA VAL A 111 5.52 -35.12 6.40
C VAL A 111 6.44 -36.34 6.24
N GLN A 112 7.03 -36.82 7.33
CA GLN A 112 7.96 -37.95 7.32
C GLN A 112 7.33 -39.29 6.89
N TYR A 113 6.00 -39.43 6.98
CA TYR A 113 5.31 -40.67 6.62
C TYR A 113 5.16 -40.83 5.10
N ALA A 114 5.29 -42.08 4.63
CA ALA A 114 5.11 -42.46 3.23
C ALA A 114 3.70 -42.15 2.71
N PRO A 115 3.53 -41.94 1.38
CA PRO A 115 2.21 -41.74 0.78
C PRO A 115 1.36 -43.02 0.89
N ALA A 116 0.04 -42.84 0.98
CA ALA A 116 -0.90 -43.94 1.16
C ALA A 116 -1.21 -44.69 -0.15
N ARG A 117 -1.38 -43.96 -1.25
CA ARG A 117 -1.79 -44.49 -2.56
C ARG A 117 -0.95 -43.91 -3.72
N GLY A 118 -0.59 -42.65 -3.63
CA GLY A 118 0.17 -41.92 -4.64
C GLY A 118 1.66 -42.28 -4.66
N ARG A 119 2.35 -41.84 -5.72
CA ARG A 119 3.82 -41.92 -5.82
C ARG A 119 4.47 -40.88 -4.91
N PHE A 120 3.84 -39.72 -4.79
CA PHE A 120 4.28 -38.59 -4.01
C PHE A 120 3.19 -38.09 -3.07
N LYS A 121 3.59 -37.71 -1.86
CA LYS A 121 2.79 -36.94 -0.91
C LYS A 121 3.00 -35.46 -1.20
N VAL A 122 1.97 -34.82 -1.75
CA VAL A 122 2.03 -33.45 -2.25
C VAL A 122 1.35 -32.51 -1.24
N TYR A 123 2.08 -31.49 -0.81
CA TYR A 123 1.57 -30.44 0.06
C TYR A 123 1.34 -29.18 -0.78
N LEU A 124 0.08 -28.82 -0.99
CA LEU A 124 -0.32 -27.59 -1.68
C LEU A 124 -0.68 -26.52 -0.66
N ILE A 125 0.20 -25.52 -0.49
CA ILE A 125 -0.02 -24.43 0.46
C ILE A 125 -0.36 -23.16 -0.33
N ASP A 126 -1.62 -22.74 -0.25
CA ASP A 126 -2.10 -21.49 -0.86
C ASP A 126 -1.90 -20.30 0.09
N GLU A 127 -1.64 -19.14 -0.49
CA GLU A 127 -1.26 -17.90 0.20
C GLU A 127 -0.20 -18.11 1.30
N VAL A 128 0.88 -18.83 0.99
CA VAL A 128 1.92 -19.25 1.95
C VAL A 128 2.52 -18.10 2.78
N HIS A 129 2.48 -16.87 2.27
CA HIS A 129 2.94 -15.67 2.98
C HIS A 129 2.10 -15.33 4.23
N MET A 130 0.90 -15.89 4.35
CA MET A 130 0.01 -15.74 5.51
C MET A 130 0.32 -16.72 6.64
N LEU A 131 1.27 -17.64 6.47
CA LEU A 131 1.66 -18.59 7.52
C LEU A 131 2.26 -17.88 8.74
N SER A 132 2.05 -18.48 9.92
CA SER A 132 2.68 -18.02 11.15
C SER A 132 4.21 -18.22 11.11
N ARG A 133 4.95 -17.40 11.86
CA ARG A 133 6.42 -17.54 12.00
C ARG A 133 6.84 -18.94 12.46
N HIS A 134 6.05 -19.58 13.31
CA HIS A 134 6.34 -20.92 13.82
C HIS A 134 6.16 -21.99 12.73
N SER A 135 5.07 -21.92 11.95
CA SER A 135 4.81 -22.82 10.82
C SER A 135 5.89 -22.68 9.74
N PHE A 136 6.39 -21.47 9.49
CA PHE A 136 7.53 -21.24 8.59
C PHE A 136 8.80 -21.95 9.02
N ASN A 137 9.12 -21.94 10.33
CA ASN A 137 10.31 -22.61 10.85
C ASN A 137 10.20 -24.14 10.74
N ALA A 138 9.01 -24.71 10.93
CA ALA A 138 8.77 -26.14 10.71
C ALA A 138 8.96 -26.52 9.23
N LEU A 139 8.45 -25.67 8.32
CA LEU A 139 8.62 -25.85 6.88
C LEU A 139 10.10 -25.74 6.48
N LEU A 140 10.87 -24.82 7.05
CA LEU A 140 12.31 -24.66 6.77
C LEU A 140 13.11 -25.93 7.06
N LYS A 141 12.89 -26.56 8.22
CA LYS A 141 13.56 -27.83 8.57
C LYS A 141 13.30 -28.92 7.52
N THR A 142 12.07 -28.97 7.03
CA THR A 142 11.64 -29.99 6.07
C THR A 142 12.07 -29.66 4.63
N LEU A 143 12.19 -28.38 4.28
CA LEU A 143 12.70 -27.93 2.99
C LEU A 143 14.22 -28.06 2.87
N GLU A 144 14.96 -28.05 3.99
CA GLU A 144 16.40 -28.29 4.00
C GLU A 144 16.73 -29.77 3.71
N GLU A 145 16.01 -30.69 4.34
CA GLU A 145 16.20 -32.14 4.16
C GLU A 145 14.86 -32.83 3.82
N PRO A 146 14.33 -32.64 2.60
CA PRO A 146 13.03 -33.18 2.21
C PRO A 146 13.10 -34.70 1.95
N PRO A 147 12.14 -35.49 2.45
CA PRO A 147 11.99 -36.88 2.06
C PRO A 147 11.73 -37.03 0.56
N ALA A 148 12.26 -38.08 -0.07
CA ALA A 148 12.19 -38.27 -1.53
C ALA A 148 10.74 -38.35 -2.07
N HIS A 149 9.81 -38.87 -1.27
CA HIS A 149 8.39 -39.01 -1.60
C HIS A 149 7.57 -37.74 -1.36
N VAL A 150 8.15 -36.68 -0.80
CA VAL A 150 7.43 -35.44 -0.48
C VAL A 150 7.71 -34.36 -1.52
N LYS A 151 6.65 -33.65 -1.91
CA LYS A 151 6.74 -32.49 -2.82
C LYS A 151 5.92 -31.33 -2.28
N PHE A 152 6.52 -30.15 -2.20
CA PHE A 152 5.86 -28.91 -1.78
C PHE A 152 5.48 -28.06 -2.99
N LEU A 153 4.22 -27.67 -3.05
CA LEU A 153 3.68 -26.72 -4.02
C LEU A 153 3.18 -25.50 -3.25
N LEU A 154 3.95 -24.43 -3.29
CA LEU A 154 3.66 -23.19 -2.59
C LEU A 154 3.05 -22.18 -3.57
N ALA A 155 1.97 -21.52 -3.20
CA ALA A 155 1.38 -20.43 -3.96
C ALA A 155 1.34 -19.15 -3.11
N THR A 156 1.63 -18.00 -3.72
CA THR A 156 1.55 -16.70 -3.05
C THR A 156 1.14 -15.59 -4.01
N THR A 157 0.35 -14.64 -3.53
CA THR A 157 0.15 -13.36 -4.21
C THR A 157 1.32 -12.39 -4.03
N ASP A 158 2.00 -12.48 -2.89
CA ASP A 158 3.10 -11.58 -2.52
C ASP A 158 4.38 -12.37 -2.19
N PRO A 159 5.34 -12.50 -3.11
CA PRO A 159 6.60 -13.19 -2.85
C PRO A 159 7.56 -12.37 -1.96
N GLN A 160 7.36 -11.05 -1.81
CA GLN A 160 8.29 -10.20 -1.07
C GLN A 160 8.15 -10.38 0.45
N LYS A 161 6.96 -10.78 0.91
CA LYS A 161 6.70 -11.15 2.31
C LYS A 161 7.35 -12.47 2.73
N LEU A 162 7.80 -13.28 1.77
CA LEU A 162 8.44 -14.55 2.08
C LEU A 162 9.92 -14.35 2.47
N PRO A 163 10.40 -15.04 3.53
CA PRO A 163 11.81 -15.04 3.86
C PRO A 163 12.66 -15.55 2.70
N VAL A 164 13.80 -14.91 2.46
CA VAL A 164 14.77 -15.32 1.41
C VAL A 164 15.24 -16.77 1.58
N THR A 165 15.23 -17.28 2.81
CA THR A 165 15.57 -18.67 3.13
C THR A 165 14.62 -19.70 2.51
N ILE A 166 13.35 -19.36 2.28
CA ILE A 166 12.39 -20.21 1.56
C ILE A 166 12.62 -20.04 0.05
N LEU A 167 12.74 -18.80 -0.40
CA LEU A 167 12.91 -18.46 -1.81
C LEU A 167 14.13 -19.15 -2.44
N SER A 168 15.24 -19.27 -1.71
CA SER A 168 16.45 -19.93 -2.20
C SER A 168 16.35 -21.45 -2.34
N ARG A 169 15.36 -22.08 -1.68
CA ARG A 169 15.15 -23.54 -1.68
C ARG A 169 14.02 -23.98 -2.62
N CYS A 170 13.28 -23.03 -3.20
CA CYS A 170 12.18 -23.33 -4.10
C CYS A 170 12.54 -23.00 -5.54
N LEU A 171 12.05 -23.80 -6.49
CA LEU A 171 12.02 -23.39 -7.88
C LEU A 171 10.87 -22.40 -8.09
N GLN A 172 11.21 -21.16 -8.46
CA GLN A 172 10.25 -20.06 -8.52
C GLN A 172 9.68 -19.90 -9.93
N PHE A 173 8.36 -19.87 -10.02
CA PHE A 173 7.61 -19.56 -11.22
C PHE A 173 6.76 -18.31 -10.99
N HIS A 174 7.00 -17.29 -11.82
CA HIS A 174 6.19 -16.08 -11.84
C HIS A 174 5.17 -16.17 -12.96
N LEU A 175 3.90 -16.18 -12.56
CA LEU A 175 2.72 -16.19 -13.42
C LEU A 175 2.30 -14.75 -13.66
N LYS A 176 2.31 -14.35 -14.93
CA LYS A 176 1.97 -12.99 -15.35
C LYS A 176 0.47 -12.75 -15.30
N ALA A 177 0.03 -11.50 -15.21
CA ALA A 177 -1.36 -11.18 -15.52
C ALA A 177 -1.66 -11.58 -16.99
N LEU A 178 -2.86 -12.08 -17.25
CA LEU A 178 -3.28 -12.41 -18.61
C LEU A 178 -3.60 -11.13 -19.37
N ASP A 179 -3.34 -11.15 -20.68
CA ASP A 179 -3.71 -10.02 -21.54
C ASP A 179 -5.23 -9.97 -21.74
N VAL A 180 -5.76 -8.76 -21.96
CA VAL A 180 -7.20 -8.53 -22.13
C VAL A 180 -7.73 -9.34 -23.31
N GLU A 181 -6.98 -9.41 -24.40
CA GLU A 181 -7.37 -10.16 -25.59
C GLU A 181 -7.37 -11.69 -25.37
N GLN A 182 -6.44 -12.18 -24.54
CA GLN A 182 -6.40 -13.60 -24.15
C GLN A 182 -7.61 -13.99 -23.31
N ILE A 183 -8.02 -13.12 -22.36
CA ILE A 183 -9.24 -13.34 -21.58
C ILE A 183 -10.47 -13.27 -22.49
N ARG A 184 -10.54 -12.28 -23.38
CA ARG A 184 -11.67 -12.10 -24.30
C ARG A 184 -11.89 -13.34 -25.18
N HIS A 185 -10.82 -13.84 -25.81
CA HIS A 185 -10.87 -15.04 -26.63
C HIS A 185 -11.30 -16.28 -25.82
N GLN A 186 -10.82 -16.40 -24.58
CA GLN A 186 -11.23 -17.52 -23.72
C GLN A 186 -12.71 -17.43 -23.31
N LEU A 187 -13.21 -16.25 -22.97
CA LEU A 187 -14.63 -16.06 -22.65
C LEU A 187 -15.52 -16.37 -23.86
N GLU A 188 -15.11 -15.91 -25.05
CA GLU A 188 -15.79 -16.20 -26.32
C GLU A 188 -15.86 -17.71 -26.57
N HIS A 189 -14.73 -18.43 -26.44
CA HIS A 189 -14.69 -19.88 -26.57
C HIS A 189 -15.64 -20.58 -25.58
N ILE A 190 -15.60 -20.20 -24.30
CA ILE A 190 -16.43 -20.81 -23.26
C ILE A 190 -17.92 -20.58 -23.51
N LEU A 191 -18.32 -19.35 -23.86
CA LEU A 191 -19.74 -19.03 -24.09
C LEU A 191 -20.29 -19.69 -25.35
N ASN A 192 -19.45 -19.88 -26.37
CA ASN A 192 -19.81 -20.65 -27.57
C ASN A 192 -20.09 -22.13 -27.24
N GLU A 193 -19.23 -22.76 -26.44
CA GLU A 193 -19.38 -24.14 -25.97
C GLU A 193 -20.58 -24.32 -25.03
N GLU A 194 -20.90 -23.33 -24.20
CA GLU A 194 -22.09 -23.33 -23.34
C GLU A 194 -23.38 -22.92 -24.07
N HIS A 195 -23.28 -22.54 -25.36
CA HIS A 195 -24.39 -22.05 -26.18
C HIS A 195 -25.12 -20.83 -25.60
N ILE A 196 -24.36 -19.87 -25.05
CA ILE A 196 -24.89 -18.64 -24.45
C ILE A 196 -24.69 -17.49 -25.45
N ALA A 197 -25.79 -16.77 -25.75
CA ALA A 197 -25.74 -15.60 -26.63
C ALA A 197 -24.92 -14.48 -25.98
N HIS A 198 -23.99 -13.90 -26.76
CA HIS A 198 -23.08 -12.88 -26.27
C HIS A 198 -22.73 -11.84 -27.33
N GLU A 199 -22.39 -10.63 -26.88
CA GLU A 199 -21.95 -9.53 -27.74
C GLU A 199 -20.44 -9.28 -27.59
N PRO A 200 -19.70 -9.00 -28.68
CA PRO A 200 -18.25 -8.78 -28.61
C PRO A 200 -17.82 -7.66 -27.67
N ARG A 201 -18.58 -6.56 -27.63
CA ARG A 201 -18.29 -5.42 -26.74
C ARG A 201 -18.47 -5.79 -25.26
N ALA A 202 -19.47 -6.62 -24.93
CA ALA A 202 -19.69 -7.12 -23.58
C ALA A 202 -18.48 -7.95 -23.09
N LEU A 203 -17.92 -8.81 -23.95
CA LEU A 203 -16.74 -9.59 -23.62
C LEU A 203 -15.51 -8.70 -23.38
N GLN A 204 -15.36 -7.63 -24.15
CA GLN A 204 -14.26 -6.69 -23.96
C GLN A 204 -14.37 -5.97 -22.61
N LEU A 205 -15.56 -5.55 -22.20
CA LEU A 205 -15.82 -4.95 -20.89
C LEU A 205 -15.52 -5.92 -19.75
N LEU A 206 -16.01 -7.16 -19.83
CA LEU A 206 -15.71 -8.21 -18.85
C LEU A 206 -14.21 -8.50 -18.74
N SER A 207 -13.51 -8.55 -19.88
CA SER A 207 -12.06 -8.83 -19.92
C SER A 207 -11.24 -7.71 -19.30
N ARG A 208 -11.65 -6.45 -19.49
CA ARG A 208 -11.02 -5.29 -18.84
C ARG A 208 -11.31 -5.26 -17.34
N ALA A 209 -12.56 -5.52 -16.94
CA ALA A 209 -12.96 -5.55 -15.53
C ALA A 209 -12.28 -6.66 -14.73
N ALA A 210 -11.85 -7.74 -15.40
CA ALA A 210 -11.16 -8.86 -14.78
C ALA A 210 -9.68 -8.58 -14.40
N ASP A 211 -9.08 -7.48 -14.85
CA ASP A 211 -7.71 -7.05 -14.53
C ASP A 211 -6.65 -8.18 -14.60
N GLY A 212 -6.71 -8.97 -15.68
CA GLY A 212 -5.76 -10.07 -15.92
C GLY A 212 -6.03 -11.38 -15.16
N SER A 213 -7.14 -11.48 -14.42
CA SER A 213 -7.57 -12.66 -13.67
C SER A 213 -8.68 -13.43 -14.41
N LEU A 214 -8.37 -14.61 -14.93
CA LEU A 214 -9.39 -15.44 -15.62
C LEU A 214 -10.48 -15.93 -14.66
N ARG A 215 -10.14 -16.16 -13.38
CA ARG A 215 -11.12 -16.57 -12.37
C ARG A 215 -12.17 -15.48 -12.14
N ASP A 216 -11.73 -14.23 -12.08
CA ASP A 216 -12.64 -13.10 -11.88
C ASP A 216 -13.43 -12.82 -13.16
N ALA A 217 -12.81 -12.94 -14.35
CA ALA A 217 -13.51 -12.88 -15.63
C ALA A 217 -14.69 -13.87 -15.72
N LEU A 218 -14.47 -15.13 -15.36
CA LEU A 218 -15.54 -16.14 -15.36
C LEU A 218 -16.61 -15.86 -14.30
N SER A 219 -16.20 -15.36 -13.12
CA SER A 219 -17.14 -15.00 -12.05
C SER A 219 -18.03 -13.81 -12.45
N LEU A 220 -17.46 -12.81 -13.11
CA LEU A 220 -18.21 -11.68 -13.68
C LEU A 220 -19.11 -12.12 -14.83
N THR A 221 -18.67 -13.09 -15.64
CA THR A 221 -19.49 -13.66 -16.72
C THR A 221 -20.71 -14.39 -16.17
N ASP A 222 -20.54 -15.21 -15.12
CA ASP A 222 -21.67 -15.85 -14.42
C ASP A 222 -22.66 -14.83 -13.85
N GLN A 223 -22.16 -13.72 -13.29
CA GLN A 223 -23.01 -12.62 -12.81
C GLN A 223 -23.77 -11.94 -13.95
N ALA A 224 -23.10 -11.71 -15.09
CA ALA A 224 -23.72 -11.14 -16.28
C ALA A 224 -24.81 -12.03 -16.87
N ILE A 225 -24.60 -13.36 -16.87
CA ILE A 225 -25.62 -14.33 -17.29
C ILE A 225 -26.83 -14.29 -16.34
N ALA A 226 -26.59 -14.19 -15.04
CA ALA A 226 -27.65 -14.13 -14.04
C ALA A 226 -28.46 -12.83 -14.08
N SER A 227 -27.82 -11.69 -14.40
CA SER A 227 -28.49 -10.39 -14.51
C SER A 227 -29.11 -10.11 -15.89
N GLY A 228 -28.59 -10.74 -16.95
CA GLY A 228 -29.01 -10.56 -18.34
C GLY A 228 -29.98 -11.62 -18.87
N ASP A 229 -30.78 -12.24 -18.00
CA ASP A 229 -31.77 -13.28 -18.36
C ASP A 229 -31.19 -14.42 -19.23
N GLY A 230 -29.97 -14.85 -18.94
CA GLY A 230 -29.29 -15.92 -19.68
C GLY A 230 -28.53 -15.45 -20.94
N GLN A 231 -28.38 -14.14 -21.14
CA GLN A 231 -27.60 -13.56 -22.24
C GLN A 231 -26.53 -12.61 -21.72
N VAL A 232 -25.38 -12.57 -22.39
CA VAL A 232 -24.28 -11.65 -22.09
C VAL A 232 -24.33 -10.47 -23.06
N SER A 233 -25.25 -9.54 -22.81
CA SER A 233 -25.41 -8.31 -23.61
C SER A 233 -24.58 -7.16 -23.07
N THR A 234 -24.23 -6.20 -23.93
CA THR A 234 -23.46 -5.01 -23.54
C THR A 234 -24.21 -4.20 -22.49
N GLN A 235 -25.54 -4.08 -22.63
CA GLN A 235 -26.36 -3.34 -21.67
C GLN A 235 -26.34 -3.96 -20.27
N ALA A 236 -26.51 -5.29 -20.18
CA ALA A 236 -26.50 -5.99 -18.89
C ALA A 236 -25.13 -5.92 -18.22
N VAL A 237 -24.04 -6.13 -18.99
CA VAL A 237 -22.67 -6.04 -18.48
C VAL A 237 -22.33 -4.62 -18.04
N SER A 238 -22.67 -3.60 -18.84
CA SER A 238 -22.39 -2.21 -18.49
C SER A 238 -23.14 -1.77 -17.24
N ALA A 239 -24.41 -2.15 -17.12
CA ALA A 239 -25.21 -1.87 -15.93
C ALA A 239 -24.65 -2.59 -14.69
N MET A 240 -24.21 -3.84 -14.83
CA MET A 240 -23.63 -4.63 -13.74
C MET A 240 -22.30 -4.05 -13.25
N LEU A 241 -21.40 -3.68 -14.18
CA LEU A 241 -20.10 -3.11 -13.84
C LEU A 241 -20.19 -1.64 -13.42
N GLY A 242 -21.38 -1.01 -13.54
CA GLY A 242 -21.54 0.42 -13.35
C GLY A 242 -20.68 1.24 -14.31
N THR A 243 -20.22 0.64 -15.42
CA THR A 243 -19.42 1.32 -16.43
C THR A 243 -20.31 2.28 -17.19
N LEU A 244 -19.88 3.52 -17.20
CA LEU A 244 -20.50 4.58 -17.98
C LEU A 244 -20.44 4.26 -19.47
N ASP A 245 -21.46 4.72 -20.20
CA ASP A 245 -21.29 4.90 -21.63
C ASP A 245 -20.17 5.93 -21.85
N ASP A 246 -19.23 5.61 -22.75
CA ASP A 246 -18.13 6.50 -23.14
C ASP A 246 -18.64 7.93 -23.48
N ASP A 247 -19.89 8.03 -23.93
CA ASP A 247 -20.59 9.29 -24.23
C ASP A 247 -20.82 10.19 -23.02
N GLN A 248 -21.17 9.62 -21.86
CA GLN A 248 -21.42 10.37 -20.63
C GLN A 248 -20.11 10.93 -20.05
N ALA A 249 -19.07 10.09 -20.00
CA ALA A 249 -17.74 10.50 -19.56
C ALA A 249 -17.16 11.58 -20.50
N LEU A 250 -17.33 11.43 -21.82
CA LEU A 250 -16.90 12.45 -22.77
C LEU A 250 -17.68 13.76 -22.61
N SER A 251 -19.00 13.68 -22.44
CA SER A 251 -19.84 14.88 -22.25
C SER A 251 -19.47 15.66 -20.99
N LEU A 252 -19.00 14.98 -19.94
CA LEU A 252 -18.42 15.61 -18.75
C LEU A 252 -17.07 16.27 -19.07
N VAL A 253 -16.18 15.61 -19.82
CA VAL A 253 -14.90 16.21 -20.25
C VAL A 253 -15.14 17.47 -21.07
N GLU A 254 -16.07 17.44 -22.03
CA GLU A 254 -16.47 18.60 -22.83
C GLU A 254 -17.00 19.74 -21.95
N ALA A 255 -17.90 19.43 -21.02
CA ALA A 255 -18.47 20.45 -20.13
C ALA A 255 -17.41 21.11 -19.22
N VAL A 256 -16.39 20.35 -18.79
CA VAL A 256 -15.24 20.90 -18.04
C VAL A 256 -14.38 21.79 -18.92
N VAL A 257 -14.09 21.38 -20.17
CA VAL A 257 -13.30 22.15 -21.15
C VAL A 257 -14.01 23.41 -21.62
N ASP A 258 -15.34 23.39 -21.66
CA ASP A 258 -16.17 24.56 -21.99
C ASP A 258 -16.38 25.50 -20.80
N ALA A 259 -15.81 25.19 -19.63
CA ALA A 259 -16.02 25.88 -18.35
C ALA A 259 -17.50 25.99 -17.92
N ASN A 260 -18.36 25.05 -18.36
CA ASN A 260 -19.80 25.08 -18.06
C ASN A 260 -20.13 24.32 -16.77
N GLY A 261 -20.01 24.99 -15.63
CA GLY A 261 -20.27 24.39 -14.31
C GLY A 261 -21.69 23.88 -14.10
N GLU A 262 -22.70 24.55 -14.66
CA GLU A 262 -24.10 24.10 -14.55
C GLU A 262 -24.30 22.76 -15.26
N ARG A 263 -23.79 22.62 -16.48
CA ARG A 263 -23.84 21.37 -17.24
C ARG A 263 -23.06 20.25 -16.55
N VAL A 264 -21.88 20.54 -16.00
CA VAL A 264 -21.10 19.56 -15.22
C VAL A 264 -21.92 19.01 -14.06
N MET A 265 -22.52 19.87 -13.23
CA MET A 265 -23.30 19.43 -12.07
C MET A 265 -24.61 18.71 -12.48
N SER A 266 -25.24 19.11 -13.60
CA SER A 266 -26.39 18.39 -14.15
C SER A 266 -26.03 16.96 -14.56
N LEU A 267 -24.92 16.78 -15.30
CA LEU A 267 -24.45 15.46 -15.72
C LEU A 267 -24.05 14.58 -14.52
N ILE A 268 -23.46 15.15 -13.46
CA ILE A 268 -23.18 14.42 -12.21
C ILE A 268 -24.49 13.97 -11.54
N ASN A 269 -25.54 14.80 -11.52
CA ASN A 269 -26.84 14.43 -10.96
C ASN A 269 -27.51 13.30 -11.75
N GLU A 270 -27.48 13.38 -13.08
CA GLU A 270 -27.98 12.32 -13.96
C GLU A 270 -27.21 11.02 -13.76
N ALA A 271 -25.88 11.12 -13.59
CA ALA A 271 -25.04 9.98 -13.25
C ALA A 271 -25.41 9.39 -11.88
N ALA A 272 -25.57 10.22 -10.85
CA ALA A 272 -25.96 9.76 -9.52
C ALA A 272 -27.28 8.97 -9.54
N ALA A 273 -28.26 9.40 -10.35
CA ALA A 273 -29.55 8.72 -10.49
C ALA A 273 -29.45 7.29 -11.05
N ARG A 274 -28.38 6.98 -11.79
CA ARG A 274 -28.13 5.65 -12.37
C ARG A 274 -27.27 4.74 -11.49
N GLY A 275 -26.75 5.25 -10.36
CA GLY A 275 -25.95 4.46 -9.41
C GLY A 275 -24.54 4.11 -9.91
N ILE A 276 -23.87 5.06 -10.57
CA ILE A 276 -22.53 4.86 -11.13
C ILE A 276 -21.46 4.73 -10.03
N GLU A 277 -20.42 3.94 -10.32
CA GLU A 277 -19.20 3.92 -9.52
C GLU A 277 -18.35 5.17 -9.78
N TRP A 278 -18.27 6.05 -8.77
CA TRP A 278 -17.57 7.35 -8.87
C TRP A 278 -16.10 7.27 -9.24
N GLU A 279 -15.39 6.21 -8.81
CA GLU A 279 -13.99 6.00 -9.20
C GLU A 279 -13.90 5.63 -10.69
N ALA A 280 -14.80 4.79 -11.19
CA ALA A 280 -14.85 4.39 -12.59
C ALA A 280 -15.11 5.60 -13.51
N LEU A 281 -15.95 6.55 -13.08
CA LEU A 281 -16.15 7.81 -13.79
C LEU A 281 -14.84 8.60 -13.97
N LEU A 282 -14.07 8.79 -12.89
CA LEU A 282 -12.79 9.48 -12.98
C LEU A 282 -11.78 8.72 -13.85
N VAL A 283 -11.75 7.39 -13.76
CA VAL A 283 -10.87 6.54 -14.59
C VAL A 283 -11.20 6.67 -16.06
N GLU A 284 -12.48 6.70 -16.43
CA GLU A 284 -12.89 6.84 -17.83
C GLU A 284 -12.56 8.24 -18.35
N MET A 285 -12.84 9.30 -17.58
CA MET A 285 -12.44 10.67 -17.95
C MET A 285 -10.90 10.78 -18.12
N LEU A 286 -10.12 10.17 -17.24
CA LEU A 286 -8.65 10.12 -17.36
C LEU A 286 -8.21 9.38 -18.63
N SER A 287 -8.86 8.26 -18.94
CA SER A 287 -8.58 7.46 -20.14
C SER A 287 -8.91 8.24 -21.42
N LEU A 288 -10.02 8.98 -21.45
CA LEU A 288 -10.40 9.86 -22.55
C LEU A 288 -9.40 11.01 -22.72
N LEU A 289 -9.03 11.70 -21.64
CA LEU A 289 -8.01 12.76 -21.69
C LEU A 289 -6.67 12.22 -22.22
N HIS A 290 -6.22 11.05 -21.74
CA HIS A 290 -5.01 10.41 -22.23
C HIS A 290 -5.08 10.15 -23.74
N ARG A 291 -6.20 9.62 -24.25
CA ARG A 291 -6.40 9.38 -25.68
C ARG A 291 -6.39 10.68 -26.48
N ILE A 292 -7.05 11.74 -25.99
CA ILE A 292 -7.03 13.06 -26.65
C ILE A 292 -5.59 13.57 -26.77
N ALA A 293 -4.76 13.45 -25.72
CA ALA A 293 -3.34 13.80 -25.79
C ALA A 293 -2.56 12.94 -26.81
N MET A 294 -2.84 11.64 -26.88
CA MET A 294 -2.22 10.76 -27.87
C MET A 294 -2.61 11.14 -29.30
N VAL A 295 -3.85 11.57 -29.53
CA VAL A 295 -4.33 12.06 -30.84
C VAL A 295 -3.67 13.37 -31.25
N GLN A 296 -3.38 14.26 -30.30
CA GLN A 296 -2.62 15.49 -30.55
C GLN A 296 -1.21 15.19 -31.05
N LEU A 297 -0.58 14.12 -30.55
CA LEU A 297 0.74 13.68 -30.98
C LEU A 297 0.69 12.89 -32.30
N SER A 298 -0.26 11.97 -32.43
CA SER A 298 -0.43 11.11 -33.60
C SER A 298 -1.92 10.96 -33.96
N PRO A 299 -2.39 11.55 -35.08
CA PRO A 299 -3.79 11.47 -35.52
C PRO A 299 -4.30 10.05 -35.85
N ALA A 300 -3.41 9.06 -35.90
CA ALA A 300 -3.70 7.65 -36.15
C ALA A 300 -3.83 6.81 -34.86
N ALA A 301 -3.73 7.42 -33.68
CA ALA A 301 -3.76 6.72 -32.40
C ALA A 301 -5.16 6.23 -31.95
N LEU A 302 -6.23 6.53 -32.70
CA LEU A 302 -7.59 6.11 -32.36
C LEU A 302 -7.84 4.68 -32.86
N GLY A 303 -8.22 3.79 -31.95
CA GLY A 303 -8.65 2.42 -32.28
C GLY A 303 -10.05 2.38 -32.89
N SER A 304 -10.37 1.26 -33.57
CA SER A 304 -11.66 1.00 -34.23
C SER A 304 -12.87 1.04 -33.27
N ASP A 305 -12.64 0.76 -31.99
CA ASP A 305 -13.69 0.60 -30.98
C ASP A 305 -14.42 1.91 -30.64
N MET A 306 -13.86 3.07 -31.04
CA MET A 306 -14.36 4.40 -30.66
C MET A 306 -14.93 5.20 -31.84
N ALA A 307 -15.29 4.53 -32.95
CA ALA A 307 -15.81 5.18 -34.15
C ALA A 307 -16.99 6.14 -33.87
N ALA A 308 -17.84 5.82 -32.88
CA ALA A 308 -18.99 6.65 -32.50
C ALA A 308 -18.60 8.02 -31.91
N ILE A 309 -17.43 8.11 -31.26
CA ILE A 309 -16.99 9.28 -30.49
C ILE A 309 -15.77 9.96 -31.14
N GLU A 310 -15.23 9.35 -32.20
CA GLU A 310 -14.03 9.78 -32.90
C GLU A 310 -14.05 11.25 -33.30
N GLN A 311 -15.18 11.72 -33.86
CA GLN A 311 -15.33 13.11 -34.32
C GLN A 311 -15.19 14.12 -33.16
N ARG A 312 -15.86 13.86 -32.03
CA ARG A 312 -15.82 14.73 -30.85
C ARG A 312 -14.44 14.74 -30.19
N MET A 313 -13.79 13.57 -30.09
CA MET A 313 -12.42 13.50 -29.58
C MET A 313 -11.41 14.24 -30.48
N ARG A 314 -11.55 14.13 -31.81
CA ARG A 314 -10.71 14.89 -32.75
C ARG A 314 -10.93 16.39 -32.62
N GLU A 315 -12.15 16.83 -32.34
CA GLU A 315 -12.45 18.24 -32.12
C GLU A 315 -11.80 18.74 -30.83
N LEU A 316 -11.94 18.03 -29.71
CA LEU A 316 -11.26 18.35 -28.45
C LEU A 316 -9.73 18.38 -28.61
N ALA A 317 -9.17 17.43 -29.37
CA ALA A 317 -7.74 17.39 -29.64
C ALA A 317 -7.26 18.64 -30.41
N ARG A 318 -8.11 19.24 -31.24
CA ARG A 318 -7.80 20.46 -32.00
C ARG A 318 -7.98 21.74 -31.18
N THR A 319 -8.98 21.79 -30.31
CA THR A 319 -9.37 23.02 -29.60
C THR A 319 -8.63 23.20 -28.28
N VAL A 320 -8.31 22.11 -27.58
CA VAL A 320 -7.70 22.14 -26.24
C VAL A 320 -6.17 22.16 -26.34
N PRO A 321 -5.48 23.15 -25.74
CA PRO A 321 -4.02 23.14 -25.67
C PRO A 321 -3.48 21.93 -24.87
N PRO A 322 -2.32 21.36 -25.25
CA PRO A 322 -1.76 20.19 -24.56
C PRO A 322 -1.42 20.47 -23.09
N GLY A 323 -1.04 21.71 -22.74
CA GLY A 323 -0.78 22.12 -21.36
C GLY A 323 -2.03 22.07 -20.48
N ASP A 324 -3.17 22.52 -21.02
CA ASP A 324 -4.46 22.53 -20.34
C ASP A 324 -4.98 21.10 -20.15
N LEU A 325 -4.79 20.25 -21.16
CA LEU A 325 -5.13 18.83 -21.09
C LEU A 325 -4.34 18.13 -19.96
N GLN A 326 -3.03 18.39 -19.85
CA GLN A 326 -2.22 17.86 -18.75
C GLN A 326 -2.69 18.37 -17.38
N LEU A 327 -3.11 19.63 -17.28
CA LEU A 327 -3.70 20.19 -16.06
C LEU A 327 -4.99 19.47 -15.68
N TYR A 328 -5.92 19.24 -16.61
CA TYR A 328 -7.14 18.49 -16.33
C TYR A 328 -6.82 17.05 -15.92
N TYR A 329 -5.94 16.38 -16.65
CA TYR A 329 -5.52 15.01 -16.35
C TYR A 329 -4.91 14.91 -14.95
N GLN A 330 -3.99 15.80 -14.60
CA GLN A 330 -3.37 15.85 -13.28
C GLN A 330 -4.41 16.15 -12.18
N THR A 331 -5.33 17.08 -12.42
CA THR A 331 -6.39 17.45 -11.46
C THR A 331 -7.29 16.27 -11.16
N LEU A 332 -7.76 15.55 -12.18
CA LEU A 332 -8.58 14.35 -12.02
C LEU A 332 -7.81 13.20 -11.36
N LEU A 333 -6.52 13.05 -11.67
CA LEU A 333 -5.68 12.01 -11.09
C LEU A 333 -5.46 12.22 -9.58
N ILE A 334 -5.21 13.48 -9.18
CA ILE A 334 -5.14 13.85 -7.76
C ILE A 334 -6.50 13.63 -7.09
N GLY A 335 -7.59 14.06 -7.73
CA GLY A 335 -8.95 13.82 -7.23
C GLY A 335 -9.27 12.34 -7.03
N ARG A 336 -8.83 11.46 -7.94
CA ARG A 336 -8.95 10.00 -7.80
C ARG A 336 -8.16 9.48 -6.59
N LYS A 337 -6.94 9.95 -6.39
CA LYS A 337 -6.12 9.59 -5.22
C LYS A 337 -6.79 10.03 -3.91
N GLU A 338 -7.41 11.21 -3.91
CA GLU A 338 -8.08 11.79 -2.74
C GLU A 338 -9.51 11.26 -2.50
N LEU A 339 -10.09 10.56 -3.48
CA LEU A 339 -11.47 10.09 -3.46
C LEU A 339 -11.84 9.24 -2.23
N PRO A 340 -11.00 8.29 -1.74
CA PRO A 340 -11.33 7.51 -0.56
C PRO A 340 -11.32 8.30 0.75
N TRP A 341 -10.72 9.50 0.76
CA TRP A 341 -10.64 10.38 1.94
C TRP A 341 -11.72 11.46 1.95
N ALA A 342 -12.48 11.60 0.86
CA ALA A 342 -13.61 12.52 0.81
C ALA A 342 -14.74 12.03 1.76
N PRO A 343 -15.53 12.96 2.36
CA PRO A 343 -16.66 12.59 3.22
C PRO A 343 -17.69 11.68 2.53
N ASP A 344 -17.91 11.91 1.25
CA ASP A 344 -18.69 11.09 0.34
C ASP A 344 -17.90 11.01 -0.99
N ARG A 345 -17.89 9.83 -1.63
CA ARG A 345 -17.29 9.63 -2.95
C ARG A 345 -17.89 10.58 -3.99
N ARG A 346 -19.21 10.80 -3.95
CA ARG A 346 -19.87 11.77 -4.84
C ARG A 346 -19.31 13.17 -4.65
N MET A 347 -19.23 13.61 -3.40
CA MET A 347 -18.70 14.93 -3.04
C MET A 347 -17.22 15.07 -3.44
N GLY A 348 -16.44 14.00 -3.34
CA GLY A 348 -15.06 13.96 -3.82
C GLY A 348 -14.96 14.23 -5.33
N VAL A 349 -15.82 13.62 -6.14
CA VAL A 349 -15.88 13.87 -7.58
C VAL A 349 -16.35 15.29 -7.88
N GLU A 350 -17.42 15.77 -7.23
CA GLU A 350 -17.91 17.15 -7.39
C GLU A 350 -16.82 18.17 -7.07
N MET A 351 -16.10 18.02 -5.96
CA MET A 351 -14.99 18.90 -5.59
C MET A 351 -13.82 18.83 -6.57
N THR A 352 -13.54 17.65 -7.13
CA THR A 352 -12.49 17.46 -8.14
C THR A 352 -12.84 18.22 -9.43
N LEU A 353 -14.09 18.11 -9.89
CA LEU A 353 -14.56 18.78 -11.11
C LEU A 353 -14.71 20.29 -10.91
N LEU A 354 -15.18 20.73 -9.74
CA LEU A 354 -15.18 22.15 -9.37
C LEU A 354 -13.76 22.73 -9.30
N ARG A 355 -12.78 21.95 -8.81
CA ARG A 355 -11.36 22.34 -8.83
C ARG A 355 -10.86 22.48 -10.27
N ALA A 356 -11.17 21.53 -11.15
CA ALA A 356 -10.82 21.62 -12.57
C ALA A 356 -11.43 22.85 -13.27
N LEU A 357 -12.67 23.21 -12.92
CA LEU A 357 -13.34 24.43 -13.40
C LEU A 357 -12.72 25.70 -12.82
N ALA A 358 -12.37 25.71 -11.53
CA ALA A 358 -11.78 26.88 -10.87
C ALA A 358 -10.37 27.21 -11.41
N PHE A 359 -9.59 26.19 -11.74
CA PHE A 359 -8.26 26.33 -12.36
C PHE A 359 -8.30 26.38 -13.89
N HIS A 360 -9.48 26.61 -14.48
CA HIS A 360 -9.61 26.71 -15.92
C HIS A 360 -8.90 27.97 -16.45
N PRO A 361 -7.97 27.84 -17.41
CA PRO A 361 -7.08 28.94 -17.82
C PRO A 361 -7.76 30.14 -18.50
N ARG A 362 -9.03 30.01 -18.92
CA ARG A 362 -9.76 31.05 -19.67
C ARG A 362 -10.89 31.71 -18.89
N MET A 363 -11.46 31.03 -17.89
CA MET A 363 -12.58 31.53 -17.07
C MET A 363 -12.57 30.87 -15.69
N PRO A 364 -11.78 31.37 -14.72
CA PRO A 364 -11.93 30.96 -13.33
C PRO A 364 -13.30 31.41 -12.80
N LEU A 365 -13.87 30.63 -11.87
CA LEU A 365 -15.12 31.00 -11.20
C LEU A 365 -14.98 32.40 -10.57
N PRO A 366 -15.96 33.32 -10.77
CA PRO A 366 -15.87 34.67 -10.25
C PRO A 366 -15.84 34.66 -8.72
N GLU A 367 -14.91 35.41 -8.12
CA GLU A 367 -14.96 35.69 -6.68
C GLU A 367 -16.17 36.61 -6.38
N PRO A 368 -16.86 36.43 -5.24
CA PRO A 368 -17.97 37.31 -4.87
C PRO A 368 -17.46 38.74 -4.68
N GLU A 369 -17.98 39.67 -5.50
CA GLU A 369 -17.67 41.09 -5.45
C GLU A 369 -18.08 41.66 -4.08
N THR A 370 -17.09 41.88 -3.20
CA THR A 370 -17.29 42.77 -2.05
C THR A 370 -17.21 44.21 -2.56
N PRO A 371 -18.26 45.04 -2.43
CA PRO A 371 -18.22 46.42 -2.89
C PRO A 371 -17.19 47.19 -2.06
N ARG A 372 -16.00 47.40 -2.62
CA ARG A 372 -14.98 48.28 -2.05
C ARG A 372 -15.46 49.73 -2.21
N GLN A 373 -16.09 50.26 -1.18
CA GLN A 373 -16.32 51.71 -1.07
C GLN A 373 -14.94 52.41 -0.97
N SER A 374 -14.55 53.05 -2.06
CA SER A 374 -13.37 53.90 -2.13
C SER A 374 -13.62 55.19 -1.34
N PHE A 375 -13.07 55.28 -0.13
CA PHE A 375 -12.92 56.56 0.56
C PHE A 375 -11.68 57.27 0.01
N ALA A 376 -11.89 58.16 -0.96
CA ALA A 376 -10.87 59.14 -1.35
C ALA A 376 -10.94 60.35 -0.40
N PRO A 377 -9.82 60.82 0.18
CA PRO A 377 -9.82 62.05 0.98
C PRO A 377 -9.82 63.28 0.06
N VAL A 378 -10.77 64.19 0.29
CA VAL A 378 -10.89 65.47 -0.42
C VAL A 378 -10.00 66.51 0.28
N ALA A 379 -9.07 67.12 -0.47
CA ALA A 379 -8.36 68.34 -0.07
C ALA A 379 -9.10 69.59 -0.61
N PRO A 380 -9.10 70.73 0.12
CA PRO A 380 -9.92 71.88 -0.23
C PRO A 380 -9.19 72.85 -1.16
N THR A 381 -9.89 73.50 -2.10
CA THR A 381 -9.45 74.77 -2.69
C THR A 381 -10.62 75.62 -3.18
N ALA A 382 -10.38 76.93 -3.11
CA ALA A 382 -11.30 78.05 -3.07
C ALA A 382 -11.91 78.52 -4.41
N VAL A 383 -13.23 78.84 -4.36
CA VAL A 383 -14.00 80.04 -4.80
C VAL A 383 -13.94 80.57 -6.26
N MET A 384 -15.15 80.98 -6.73
CA MET A 384 -15.58 81.93 -7.80
C MET A 384 -16.33 81.24 -8.96
N THR A 385 -17.60 81.49 -9.35
CA THR A 385 -18.64 82.54 -9.16
C THR A 385 -20.01 81.94 -9.66
N PRO A 386 -21.21 82.44 -9.28
CA PRO A 386 -22.54 81.79 -9.45
C PRO A 386 -23.30 82.34 -10.71
N PRO A 387 -24.64 82.20 -10.94
CA PRO A 387 -25.74 81.56 -10.17
C PRO A 387 -26.77 80.75 -11.01
N GLN A 388 -27.62 79.94 -10.36
CA GLN A 388 -29.08 80.19 -10.39
C GLN A 388 -29.84 79.39 -9.33
N VAL A 389 -30.79 80.09 -8.74
CA VAL A 389 -31.59 79.77 -7.57
C VAL A 389 -32.95 79.26 -8.04
N GLN A 390 -33.44 78.16 -7.47
CA GLN A 390 -34.87 77.98 -7.14
C GLN A 390 -35.07 76.86 -6.10
N GLN A 391 -35.43 77.29 -4.89
CA GLN A 391 -36.19 76.57 -3.84
C GLN A 391 -37.64 77.15 -3.88
N PRO A 392 -38.64 76.70 -3.08
CA PRO A 392 -38.81 75.46 -2.29
C PRO A 392 -40.25 74.86 -2.35
N SER A 393 -40.43 73.62 -1.89
CA SER A 393 -41.58 73.23 -1.05
C SER A 393 -41.33 71.92 -0.29
N ALA A 394 -41.64 71.95 1.01
CA ALA A 394 -41.65 70.85 1.99
C ALA A 394 -43.12 70.57 2.43
N PRO A 395 -43.48 69.71 3.43
CA PRO A 395 -42.70 68.76 4.25
C PRO A 395 -43.38 67.37 4.53
N ALA A 396 -42.58 66.41 5.07
CA ALA A 396 -42.81 65.45 6.20
C ALA A 396 -44.09 64.54 6.29
N PRO A 397 -44.04 63.32 6.92
CA PRO A 397 -43.23 63.01 8.12
C PRO A 397 -42.48 61.67 8.20
N GLN A 398 -41.57 61.69 9.19
CA GLN A 398 -40.65 60.65 9.65
C GLN A 398 -41.36 59.59 10.52
N THR A 399 -40.87 58.36 10.51
CA THR A 399 -40.85 57.47 11.69
C THR A 399 -39.52 56.70 11.74
N SER A 400 -39.05 56.50 12.96
CA SER A 400 -37.74 56.03 13.44
C SER A 400 -37.39 54.59 13.06
N PRO A 401 -36.09 54.19 12.98
CA PRO A 401 -35.71 52.78 12.98
C PRO A 401 -35.63 52.21 14.42
N ALA A 402 -36.16 51.00 14.57
CA ALA A 402 -36.23 50.19 15.78
C ALA A 402 -34.89 49.49 16.13
N PRO A 403 -34.69 49.05 17.40
CA PRO A 403 -33.44 48.49 17.89
C PRO A 403 -33.27 46.98 17.60
N LEU A 404 -32.01 46.55 17.48
CA LEU A 404 -31.61 45.14 17.29
C LEU A 404 -31.87 44.27 18.55
N PRO A 405 -32.17 42.97 18.38
CA PRO A 405 -32.55 42.07 19.47
C PRO A 405 -31.39 41.66 20.40
N ALA A 406 -31.72 41.44 21.67
CA ALA A 406 -30.80 41.17 22.78
C ALA A 406 -30.09 39.81 22.73
N SER A 407 -30.48 38.89 21.84
CA SER A 407 -29.87 37.56 21.69
C SER A 407 -28.49 37.62 21.03
N THR A 408 -28.31 38.50 20.05
CA THR A 408 -27.03 38.70 19.34
C THR A 408 -25.95 39.33 20.22
N SER A 409 -26.35 40.19 21.17
CA SER A 409 -25.44 40.88 22.09
C SER A 409 -24.85 39.94 23.15
N GLN A 410 -25.61 38.92 23.59
CA GLN A 410 -25.17 37.94 24.58
C GLN A 410 -24.18 36.92 24.00
N VAL A 411 -24.37 36.51 22.73
CA VAL A 411 -23.48 35.57 22.05
C VAL A 411 -22.11 36.19 21.75
N LEU A 412 -22.08 37.48 21.41
CA LEU A 412 -20.84 38.24 21.23
C LEU A 412 -20.08 38.48 22.56
N ALA A 413 -20.81 38.64 23.68
CA ALA A 413 -20.21 38.75 24.99
C ALA A 413 -19.61 37.42 25.49
N ALA A 414 -20.27 36.28 25.23
CA ALA A 414 -19.79 34.95 25.58
C ALA A 414 -18.51 34.56 24.81
N ARG A 415 -18.41 34.97 23.54
CA ARG A 415 -17.22 34.72 22.69
C ARG A 415 -15.97 35.48 23.18
N ASN A 416 -16.16 36.69 23.68
CA ASN A 416 -15.07 37.51 24.22
C ASN A 416 -14.57 37.04 25.60
N GLN A 417 -15.39 36.33 26.38
CA GLN A 417 -14.95 35.73 27.64
C GLN A 417 -14.12 34.45 27.42
N LEU A 418 -14.46 33.64 26.42
CA LEU A 418 -13.70 32.43 26.05
C LEU A 418 -12.28 32.74 25.54
N GLN A 419 -12.11 33.84 24.80
CA GLN A 419 -10.79 34.26 24.32
C GLN A 419 -9.88 34.82 25.42
N ARG A 420 -10.44 35.23 26.57
CA ARG A 420 -9.65 35.65 27.75
C ARG A 420 -9.24 34.48 28.64
N ALA A 421 -9.90 33.32 28.54
CA ALA A 421 -9.57 32.12 29.31
C ALA A 421 -8.42 31.30 28.68
N GLN A 422 -8.16 31.46 27.37
CA GLN A 422 -7.06 30.79 26.69
C GLN A 422 -5.85 31.72 26.58
N GLY A 423 -5.05 31.75 27.65
CA GLY A 423 -3.74 32.39 27.65
C GLY A 423 -2.79 31.65 26.70
N VAL A 424 -2.52 32.25 25.54
CA VAL A 424 -1.36 31.90 24.70
C VAL A 424 -0.50 33.14 24.53
N THR A 425 0.73 33.01 24.99
CA THR A 425 1.78 34.02 25.03
C THR A 425 2.32 34.34 23.63
N LYS A 426 2.58 35.62 23.41
CA LYS A 426 3.23 36.19 22.21
C LYS A 426 4.76 36.12 22.32
N THR A 427 5.44 35.88 21.20
CA THR A 427 6.72 36.50 20.81
C THR A 427 6.74 36.63 19.27
N LYS A 428 6.58 37.85 18.74
CA LYS A 428 7.59 38.84 18.28
C LYS A 428 8.21 38.57 16.89
N LYS A 429 7.53 39.11 15.87
CA LYS A 429 7.95 40.15 14.89
C LYS A 429 9.45 40.32 14.57
N SER A 430 9.78 40.20 13.28
CA SER A 430 10.50 41.23 12.49
C SER A 430 10.35 41.01 10.96
N GLU A 431 9.42 41.80 10.40
CA GLU A 431 9.38 42.59 9.14
C GLU A 431 10.58 42.64 8.14
N PRO A 432 10.44 43.23 6.93
CA PRO A 432 10.35 42.50 5.65
C PRO A 432 11.35 43.00 4.57
N ALA A 433 11.32 42.46 3.34
CA ALA A 433 11.87 43.14 2.18
C ALA A 433 11.08 42.80 0.90
N ALA A 434 10.62 43.85 0.22
CA ALA A 434 9.91 43.79 -1.05
C ALA A 434 10.84 44.07 -2.25
N ALA A 435 10.52 43.38 -3.36
CA ALA A 435 10.63 43.76 -4.78
C ALA A 435 11.79 44.64 -5.30
N SER A 436 12.53 44.10 -6.29
CA SER A 436 12.50 44.51 -7.72
C SER A 436 13.87 44.41 -8.43
N ARG A 437 13.92 43.65 -9.53
CA ARG A 437 14.36 44.05 -10.89
C ARG A 437 14.77 42.84 -11.72
N ALA A 438 14.18 42.75 -12.91
CA ALA A 438 14.43 41.75 -13.93
C ALA A 438 15.35 42.28 -15.05
N ARG A 439 15.95 41.29 -15.75
CA ARG A 439 16.59 41.26 -17.09
C ARG A 439 18.13 41.30 -17.14
N PRO A 440 18.79 40.73 -18.19
CA PRO A 440 18.36 39.72 -19.16
C PRO A 440 19.33 38.51 -19.30
N VAL A 441 18.86 37.49 -20.00
CA VAL A 441 19.62 36.31 -20.47
C VAL A 441 20.55 36.71 -21.61
N ASN A 442 21.77 36.19 -21.64
CA ASN A 442 22.52 35.92 -22.87
C ASN A 442 23.50 34.74 -22.68
N ASN A 443 23.22 33.67 -23.43
CA ASN A 443 24.10 32.77 -24.17
C ASN A 443 25.42 32.30 -23.55
N SER A 444 25.50 31.00 -23.23
CA SER A 444 26.63 30.11 -23.62
C SER A 444 26.50 28.68 -23.07
N ALA A 445 25.42 27.98 -23.40
CA ALA A 445 25.30 26.54 -23.12
C ALA A 445 24.86 25.69 -24.33
N LEU A 446 24.66 26.31 -25.50
CA LEU A 446 24.21 25.65 -26.74
C LEU A 446 25.32 25.44 -27.78
N GLU A 447 26.59 25.67 -27.42
CA GLU A 447 27.73 25.52 -28.32
C GLU A 447 28.63 24.31 -27.99
N ARG A 448 28.24 23.45 -27.03
CA ARG A 448 29.00 22.23 -26.67
C ARG A 448 28.32 20.91 -27.04
N LEU A 449 27.20 20.94 -27.76
CA LEU A 449 26.47 19.74 -28.21
C LEU A 449 26.51 19.52 -29.73
N ALA A 450 27.27 20.33 -30.47
CA ALA A 450 27.35 20.28 -31.94
C ALA A 450 28.66 19.69 -32.49
N SER A 451 29.37 18.83 -31.75
CA SER A 451 30.64 18.23 -32.22
C SER A 451 30.79 16.71 -32.03
N VAL A 452 29.69 15.96 -31.85
CA VAL A 452 29.75 14.48 -31.80
C VAL A 452 28.72 13.83 -32.76
N SER A 453 28.49 14.43 -33.92
CA SER A 453 27.62 13.83 -34.96
C SER A 453 28.12 14.06 -36.38
N GLU A 454 29.43 14.03 -36.60
CA GLU A 454 30.01 13.83 -37.93
C GLU A 454 31.18 12.85 -37.85
N ARG A 455 30.86 11.55 -37.88
CA ARG A 455 31.67 10.48 -38.50
C ARG A 455 30.99 9.11 -38.37
N VAL A 456 29.77 9.00 -38.87
CA VAL A 456 29.21 7.70 -39.25
C VAL A 456 28.36 7.89 -40.50
N GLN A 457 28.96 7.69 -41.68
CA GLN A 457 28.32 7.08 -42.85
C GLN A 457 29.33 6.96 -43.99
N ALA A 458 29.83 5.74 -44.20
CA ALA A 458 30.04 5.17 -45.54
C ALA A 458 30.44 3.69 -45.36
N ARG A 459 29.47 2.80 -45.58
CA ARG A 459 29.70 1.38 -45.88
C ARG A 459 30.11 1.25 -47.35
N PRO A 460 30.93 0.26 -47.69
CA PRO A 460 30.57 -0.63 -48.80
C PRO A 460 30.42 -2.09 -48.35
N ALA A 461 29.77 -2.88 -49.21
CA ALA A 461 29.28 -4.25 -49.02
C ALA A 461 30.39 -5.33 -49.30
N PRO A 462 30.09 -6.65 -49.13
CA PRO A 462 31.07 -7.69 -48.76
C PRO A 462 31.71 -8.43 -49.93
N SER A 463 32.90 -9.02 -49.70
CA SER A 463 33.50 -10.04 -50.57
C SER A 463 34.50 -10.93 -49.80
N ALA A 464 34.22 -12.24 -49.83
CA ALA A 464 35.11 -13.40 -49.86
C ALA A 464 36.27 -13.58 -48.83
N LEU A 465 36.18 -14.74 -48.14
CA LEU A 465 37.25 -15.71 -47.83
C LEU A 465 38.49 -15.26 -47.05
N GLU A 466 38.70 -15.85 -45.87
CA GLU A 466 39.85 -16.72 -45.51
C GLU A 466 40.10 -16.74 -43.99
N THR A 467 40.15 -17.95 -43.46
CA THR A 467 40.59 -18.28 -42.10
C THR A 467 42.10 -18.12 -41.95
N ALA A 468 42.56 -17.38 -40.94
CA ALA A 468 43.97 -17.29 -40.55
C ALA A 468 44.13 -17.06 -39.02
N PRO A 469 45.27 -17.42 -38.41
CA PRO A 469 45.30 -18.20 -37.18
C PRO A 469 45.46 -17.40 -35.88
N VAL A 470 45.19 -18.11 -34.77
CA VAL A 470 45.32 -17.66 -33.37
C VAL A 470 46.72 -17.11 -33.09
N LYS A 471 46.80 -15.83 -32.71
CA LYS A 471 48.03 -15.20 -32.18
C LYS A 471 48.27 -15.71 -30.75
N LYS A 472 49.51 -16.15 -30.49
CA LYS A 472 50.03 -16.52 -29.17
C LYS A 472 49.94 -15.32 -28.22
N GLU A 473 49.20 -15.46 -27.14
CA GLU A 473 49.17 -14.47 -26.06
C GLU A 473 50.50 -14.43 -25.33
N ALA A 474 50.94 -13.21 -25.02
CA ALA A 474 52.12 -12.94 -24.23
C ALA A 474 51.92 -13.42 -22.79
N TYR A 475 52.92 -14.15 -22.28
CA TYR A 475 53.02 -14.66 -20.92
C TYR A 475 52.80 -13.54 -19.88
N ARG A 476 51.63 -13.57 -19.20
CA ARG A 476 51.35 -12.71 -18.04
C ARG A 476 51.53 -13.53 -16.76
N TRP A 477 52.47 -13.10 -15.93
CA TRP A 477 52.67 -13.65 -14.58
C TRP A 477 51.38 -13.51 -13.75
N LYS A 478 50.93 -14.61 -13.14
CA LYS A 478 49.92 -14.59 -12.07
C LYS A 478 50.64 -14.80 -10.74
N ALA A 479 50.43 -13.90 -9.79
CA ALA A 479 50.96 -14.04 -8.43
C ALA A 479 50.26 -15.22 -7.71
N THR A 480 51.06 -16.11 -7.11
CA THR A 480 50.59 -17.36 -6.47
C THR A 480 50.36 -17.23 -4.96
N THR A 481 50.35 -16.02 -4.41
CA THR A 481 50.07 -15.78 -2.99
C THR A 481 48.60 -15.39 -2.82
N PRO A 482 47.77 -16.18 -2.12
CA PRO A 482 46.41 -15.79 -1.81
C PRO A 482 46.47 -14.66 -0.77
N VAL A 483 46.24 -13.42 -1.21
CA VAL A 483 45.91 -12.34 -0.28
C VAL A 483 44.50 -12.64 0.23
N VAL A 484 44.39 -13.05 1.49
CA VAL A 484 43.12 -13.13 2.21
C VAL A 484 42.57 -11.72 2.26
N GLN A 485 41.67 -11.40 1.34
CA GLN A 485 40.82 -10.23 1.47
C GLN A 485 39.82 -10.50 2.58
N THR A 486 40.15 -10.09 3.80
CA THR A 486 39.14 -9.79 4.81
C THR A 486 38.23 -8.72 4.22
N LYS A 487 37.07 -9.14 3.70
CA LYS A 487 35.98 -8.23 3.36
C LYS A 487 35.66 -7.42 4.61
N GLU A 488 35.98 -6.14 4.60
CA GLU A 488 35.37 -5.21 5.54
C GLU A 488 33.86 -5.32 5.36
N VAL A 489 33.16 -5.63 6.44
CA VAL A 489 31.71 -5.70 6.48
C VAL A 489 31.20 -4.27 6.39
N VAL A 490 31.00 -3.78 5.18
CA VAL A 490 30.27 -2.53 4.97
C VAL A 490 28.83 -2.79 5.42
N ALA A 491 28.47 -2.23 6.57
CA ALA A 491 27.14 -2.34 7.15
C ALA A 491 26.11 -1.83 6.12
N THR A 492 25.34 -2.74 5.55
CA THR A 492 24.22 -2.37 4.68
C THR A 492 23.17 -1.63 5.54
N PRO A 493 22.54 -0.56 5.04
CA PRO A 493 21.52 0.19 5.80
C PRO A 493 20.38 -0.70 6.31
N LYS A 494 20.12 -1.83 5.62
CA LYS A 494 19.15 -2.85 6.03
C LYS A 494 19.61 -3.71 7.22
N ALA A 495 20.91 -4.00 7.33
CA ALA A 495 21.50 -4.68 8.48
C ALA A 495 21.56 -3.75 9.71
N LEU A 496 21.83 -2.45 9.50
CA LEU A 496 21.70 -1.41 10.52
C LEU A 496 20.25 -1.30 11.02
N LYS A 497 19.26 -1.23 10.12
CA LYS A 497 17.84 -1.17 10.48
C LYS A 497 17.40 -2.39 11.29
N LYS A 498 17.84 -3.58 10.91
CA LYS A 498 17.56 -4.85 11.62
C LYS A 498 18.28 -4.98 12.97
N ALA A 499 19.46 -4.37 13.12
CA ALA A 499 20.16 -4.27 14.40
C ALA A 499 19.52 -3.21 15.32
N LEU A 500 18.96 -2.14 14.74
CA LEU A 500 18.23 -1.06 15.42
C LEU A 500 16.78 -1.46 15.82
N GLU A 501 16.26 -2.57 15.30
CA GLU A 501 14.96 -3.16 15.68
C GLU A 501 14.96 -3.86 17.04
N HIS A 502 16.12 -4.06 17.67
CA HIS A 502 16.15 -4.47 19.08
C HIS A 502 15.80 -3.26 19.94
N GLU A 503 14.54 -3.18 20.38
CA GLU A 503 14.01 -2.03 21.14
C GLU A 503 14.82 -1.67 22.38
N LYS A 504 15.58 -2.61 22.97
CA LYS A 504 16.54 -2.37 24.05
C LYS A 504 17.70 -3.36 23.92
N THR A 505 18.92 -2.91 23.65
CA THR A 505 20.10 -3.77 23.77
C THR A 505 20.22 -4.25 25.23
N PRO A 506 20.68 -5.50 25.47
CA PRO A 506 20.82 -6.02 26.83
C PRO A 506 21.77 -5.18 27.68
N GLU A 507 22.77 -4.54 27.04
CA GLU A 507 23.70 -3.61 27.67
C GLU A 507 23.01 -2.31 28.15
N LEU A 508 22.11 -1.74 27.34
CA LEU A 508 21.35 -0.56 27.72
C LEU A 508 20.37 -0.87 28.86
N ALA A 509 19.72 -2.03 28.81
CA ALA A 509 18.84 -2.48 29.89
C ALA A 509 19.59 -2.61 31.23
N ALA A 510 20.84 -3.09 31.21
CA ALA A 510 21.70 -3.17 32.39
C ALA A 510 22.11 -1.78 32.90
N LYS A 511 22.49 -0.84 32.02
CA LYS A 511 22.79 0.55 32.40
C LYS A 511 21.58 1.25 33.02
N LEU A 512 20.40 1.11 32.41
CA LEU A 512 19.15 1.66 32.95
C LEU A 512 18.79 1.06 34.31
N ALA A 513 19.08 -0.22 34.53
CA ALA A 513 18.88 -0.86 35.82
C ALA A 513 19.83 -0.29 36.89
N ALA A 514 21.10 -0.05 36.56
CA ALA A 514 22.07 0.56 37.48
C ALA A 514 21.69 2.00 37.86
N GLU A 515 21.31 2.83 36.90
CA GLU A 515 20.87 4.21 37.18
C GLU A 515 19.54 4.27 37.93
N ALA A 516 18.64 3.32 37.70
CA ALA A 516 17.41 3.20 38.49
C ALA A 516 17.70 2.85 39.96
N ILE A 517 18.73 2.02 40.22
CA ILE A 517 19.17 1.69 41.58
C ILE A 517 19.74 2.91 42.31
N GLU A 518 20.43 3.82 41.61
CA GLU A 518 20.96 5.05 42.21
C GLU A 518 19.85 6.09 42.53
N ARG A 519 18.81 6.16 41.69
CA ARG A 519 17.73 7.15 41.84
C ARG A 519 16.60 6.72 42.78
N ASP A 520 16.33 5.41 42.90
CA ASP A 520 15.21 4.88 43.68
C ASP A 520 15.64 3.90 44.79
N PRO A 521 15.36 4.21 46.07
CA PRO A 521 15.68 3.32 47.20
C PRO A 521 14.98 1.96 47.13
N TRP A 522 13.79 1.88 46.51
CA TRP A 522 13.08 0.61 46.37
C TRP A 522 13.71 -0.28 45.29
N ALA A 523 14.08 0.27 44.13
CA ALA A 523 14.87 -0.43 43.11
C ALA A 523 16.18 -1.00 43.67
N ALA A 524 16.87 -0.26 44.55
CA ALA A 524 18.07 -0.72 45.24
C ALA A 524 17.78 -1.95 46.14
N GLN A 525 16.70 -1.92 46.91
CA GLN A 525 16.27 -3.05 47.73
C GLN A 525 15.92 -4.28 46.88
N VAL A 526 15.18 -4.11 45.78
CA VAL A 526 14.81 -5.22 44.89
C VAL A 526 16.05 -5.88 44.27
N SER A 527 17.10 -5.12 43.94
CA SER A 527 18.35 -5.67 43.39
C SER A 527 19.13 -6.56 44.37
N GLN A 528 18.91 -6.40 45.67
CA GLN A 528 19.56 -7.19 46.72
C GLN A 528 18.78 -8.48 47.05
N LEU A 529 17.52 -8.58 46.62
CA LEU A 529 16.67 -9.74 46.86
C LEU A 529 16.94 -10.83 45.81
N SER A 530 17.18 -12.07 46.25
CA SER A 530 17.32 -13.22 45.34
C SER A 530 15.95 -13.83 45.01
N LEU A 531 15.23 -13.20 44.08
CA LEU A 531 13.86 -13.58 43.71
C LEU A 531 13.79 -14.40 42.41
N PRO A 532 12.83 -15.34 42.28
CA PRO A 532 12.47 -15.92 40.99
C PRO A 532 11.95 -14.84 40.03
N LYS A 533 12.29 -14.92 38.74
CA LYS A 533 11.98 -13.89 37.71
C LYS A 533 10.53 -13.37 37.73
N LEU A 534 9.55 -14.26 37.96
CA LEU A 534 8.13 -13.89 37.97
C LEU A 534 7.75 -13.07 39.22
N VAL A 535 8.41 -13.34 40.35
CA VAL A 535 8.23 -12.61 41.62
C VAL A 535 8.99 -11.29 41.59
N GLU A 536 10.15 -11.26 40.96
CA GLU A 536 10.91 -10.03 40.67
C GLU A 536 10.10 -9.06 39.80
N GLN A 537 9.37 -9.57 38.79
CA GLN A 537 8.48 -8.75 37.97
C GLN A 537 7.35 -8.10 38.79
N VAL A 538 6.83 -8.74 39.83
CA VAL A 538 5.85 -8.13 40.74
C VAL A 538 6.48 -6.95 41.48
N ALA A 539 7.69 -7.14 42.02
CA ALA A 539 8.39 -6.09 42.76
C ALA A 539 8.80 -4.90 41.87
N LEU A 540 9.16 -5.14 40.60
CA LEU A 540 9.52 -4.10 39.64
C LEU A 540 8.33 -3.27 39.14
N ASN A 541 7.12 -3.86 39.13
CA ASN A 541 5.87 -3.19 38.73
C ASN A 541 5.08 -2.63 39.92
N ALA A 542 5.64 -2.68 41.12
CA ALA A 542 5.02 -2.12 42.33
C ALA A 542 5.94 -1.09 42.97
N TRP A 543 5.36 -0.08 43.61
CA TRP A 543 6.10 0.84 44.48
C TRP A 543 5.83 0.48 45.94
N LYS A 544 6.77 0.83 46.83
CA LYS A 544 6.75 0.42 48.24
C LYS A 544 6.36 1.58 49.15
N GLU A 545 5.40 1.32 50.02
CA GLU A 545 5.08 2.14 51.20
C GLU A 545 5.44 1.35 52.47
N GLN A 546 6.15 1.96 53.41
CA GLN A 546 6.61 1.28 54.64
C GLN A 546 6.13 2.03 55.88
N ASN A 547 5.32 1.36 56.69
CA ASN A 547 4.82 1.85 57.97
C ASN A 547 5.27 0.90 59.09
N GLY A 548 6.45 1.16 59.65
CA GLY A 548 7.06 0.29 60.67
C GLY A 548 7.41 -1.09 60.12
N ASN A 549 6.73 -2.13 60.63
CA ASN A 549 6.97 -3.53 60.27
C ASN A 549 5.95 -4.07 59.21
N ALA A 550 5.03 -3.21 58.77
CA ALA A 550 4.09 -3.49 57.68
C ALA A 550 4.58 -2.83 56.38
N VAL A 551 4.68 -3.61 55.31
CA VAL A 551 5.07 -3.15 53.97
C VAL A 551 3.87 -3.30 53.03
N CYS A 552 3.41 -2.18 52.48
CA CYS A 552 2.38 -2.16 51.46
C CYS A 552 3.04 -1.98 50.10
N LEU A 553 2.86 -2.95 49.21
CA LEU A 553 3.26 -2.84 47.81
C LEU A 553 2.06 -2.46 46.96
N HIS A 554 2.20 -1.35 46.26
CA HIS A 554 1.17 -0.78 45.40
C HIS A 554 1.44 -1.19 43.97
N LEU A 555 0.70 -2.19 43.48
CA LEU A 555 0.85 -2.79 42.17
C LEU A 555 -0.09 -2.09 41.16
N ARG A 556 0.41 -1.81 39.96
CA ARG A 556 -0.41 -1.29 38.86
C ARG A 556 -1.50 -2.29 38.46
N SER A 557 -2.72 -1.80 38.22
CA SER A 557 -3.88 -2.64 37.86
C SER A 557 -3.66 -3.49 36.61
N THR A 558 -2.84 -3.01 35.67
CA THR A 558 -2.43 -3.72 34.43
C THR A 558 -1.68 -5.02 34.71
N GLN A 559 -0.99 -5.12 35.85
CA GLN A 559 -0.15 -6.27 36.23
C GLN A 559 -0.81 -7.17 37.29
N ARG A 560 -2.12 -7.01 37.53
CA ARG A 560 -2.89 -7.77 38.53
C ARG A 560 -2.72 -9.29 38.42
N HIS A 561 -2.55 -9.82 37.21
CA HIS A 561 -2.39 -11.24 36.95
C HIS A 561 -1.10 -11.85 37.56
N LEU A 562 -0.11 -11.01 37.88
CA LEU A 562 1.14 -11.45 38.53
C LEU A 562 0.97 -11.58 40.06
N ASN A 563 -0.11 -11.02 40.63
CA ASN A 563 -0.41 -11.08 42.05
C ASN A 563 -0.97 -12.46 42.43
N SER A 564 -0.11 -13.32 42.97
CA SER A 564 -0.49 -14.63 43.50
C SER A 564 -0.12 -14.74 44.97
N SER A 565 -0.88 -15.52 45.75
CA SER A 565 -0.59 -15.78 47.17
C SER A 565 0.81 -16.39 47.37
N GLY A 566 1.26 -17.20 46.42
CA GLY A 566 2.63 -17.75 46.41
C GLY A 566 3.72 -16.71 46.13
N ALA A 567 3.44 -15.69 45.31
CA ALA A 567 4.38 -14.58 45.09
C ALA A 567 4.46 -13.65 46.32
N GLN A 568 3.32 -13.39 46.97
CA GLN A 568 3.26 -12.59 48.21
C GLN A 568 4.07 -13.23 49.34
N GLN A 569 3.91 -14.54 49.57
CA GLN A 569 4.66 -15.27 50.61
C GLN A 569 6.17 -15.25 50.35
N LYS A 570 6.60 -15.45 49.10
CA LYS A 570 8.02 -15.42 48.72
C LYS A 570 8.63 -14.02 48.82
N LEU A 571 7.89 -12.98 48.45
CA LEU A 571 8.33 -11.59 48.65
C LEU A 571 8.43 -11.25 50.13
N ALA A 572 7.44 -11.63 50.95
CA ALA A 572 7.46 -11.41 52.38
C ALA A 572 8.64 -12.12 53.07
N GLN A 573 8.91 -13.37 52.67
CA GLN A 573 10.07 -14.13 53.16
C GLN A 573 11.39 -13.45 52.78
N ALA A 574 11.56 -13.10 51.51
CA ALA A 574 12.79 -12.46 51.03
C ALA A 574 13.02 -11.08 51.67
N LEU A 575 11.95 -10.30 51.90
CA LEU A 575 12.03 -9.03 52.61
C LEU A 575 12.37 -9.23 54.09
N SER A 576 11.81 -10.24 54.75
CA SER A 576 12.10 -10.55 56.16
C SER A 576 13.55 -11.01 56.35
N GLU A 577 14.09 -11.76 55.39
CA GLU A 577 15.51 -12.14 55.37
C GLU A 577 16.43 -10.92 55.20
N LEU A 578 16.01 -9.91 54.43
CA LEU A 578 16.80 -8.70 54.20
C LEU A 578 16.71 -7.67 55.36
N THR A 579 15.56 -7.56 56.04
CA THR A 579 15.37 -6.60 57.15
C THR A 579 15.65 -7.19 58.54
N GLY A 580 15.79 -8.51 58.66
CA GLY A 580 16.03 -9.20 59.94
C GLY A 580 14.83 -9.20 60.91
N THR A 581 13.66 -8.75 60.45
CA THR A 581 12.39 -8.72 61.19
C THR A 581 11.27 -9.35 60.37
N THR A 582 10.25 -9.92 61.01
CA THR A 582 9.09 -10.51 60.32
C THR A 582 8.26 -9.42 59.66
N VAL A 583 8.26 -9.31 58.33
CA VAL A 583 7.52 -8.27 57.59
C VAL A 583 6.13 -8.78 57.21
N GLU A 584 5.09 -8.04 57.58
CA GLU A 584 3.74 -8.27 57.04
C GLU A 584 3.59 -7.54 55.72
N LEU A 585 3.46 -8.30 54.62
CA LEU A 585 3.35 -7.76 53.27
C LEU A 585 1.90 -7.78 52.79
N THR A 586 1.38 -6.62 52.40
CA THR A 586 0.09 -6.49 51.72
C THR A 586 0.31 -5.90 50.34
N ILE A 587 -0.34 -6.48 49.32
CA ILE A 587 -0.31 -5.94 47.96
C ILE A 587 -1.68 -5.32 47.66
N VAL A 588 -1.68 -4.02 47.38
CA VAL A 588 -2.89 -3.25 47.04
C VAL A 588 -2.77 -2.81 45.58
N GLU A 589 -3.91 -2.75 44.89
CA GLU A 589 -3.99 -2.23 43.54
C GLU A 589 -4.07 -0.69 43.60
N ASP A 590 -3.06 0.00 43.07
CA ASP A 590 -3.03 1.46 43.04
C ASP A 590 -2.37 1.98 41.74
N ASP A 591 -3.15 2.78 41.02
CA ASP A 591 -2.77 3.39 39.74
C ASP A 591 -2.32 4.85 39.89
N ASN A 592 -1.99 5.29 41.11
CA ASN A 592 -1.49 6.64 41.34
C ASN A 592 -0.22 6.94 40.52
N PRO A 593 -0.27 7.87 39.55
CA PRO A 593 0.86 8.18 38.67
C PRO A 593 1.90 9.11 39.33
N ALA A 594 1.64 9.62 40.54
CA ALA A 594 2.54 10.54 41.24
C ALA A 594 3.80 9.84 41.79
N VAL A 595 3.69 8.54 42.12
CA VAL A 595 4.82 7.74 42.61
C VAL A 595 5.16 6.70 41.55
N ARG A 596 6.40 6.74 41.05
CA ARG A 596 6.85 5.87 39.96
C ARG A 596 7.33 4.52 40.50
N THR A 597 7.00 3.45 39.78
CA THR A 597 7.55 2.11 40.05
C THR A 597 8.99 1.99 39.52
N PRO A 598 9.79 1.01 39.98
CA PRO A 598 11.14 0.79 39.47
C PRO A 598 11.21 0.61 37.94
N LEU A 599 10.20 0.00 37.33
CA LEU A 599 10.11 -0.17 35.88
C LEU A 599 9.76 1.14 35.16
N GLU A 600 8.86 1.95 35.73
CA GLU A 600 8.56 3.30 35.23
C GLU A 600 9.76 4.25 35.36
N TRP A 601 10.56 4.11 36.41
CA TRP A 601 11.84 4.81 36.54
C TRP A 601 12.81 4.44 35.42
N ARG A 602 12.95 3.15 35.09
CA ARG A 602 13.76 2.70 33.95
C ARG A 602 13.24 3.25 32.61
N GLN A 603 11.93 3.39 32.44
CA GLN A 603 11.34 4.02 31.25
C GLN A 603 11.61 5.52 31.20
N ALA A 604 11.42 6.24 32.31
CA ALA A 604 11.67 7.68 32.39
C ALA A 604 13.15 8.03 32.13
N ILE A 605 14.09 7.24 32.66
CA ILE A 605 15.53 7.42 32.39
C ILE A 605 15.84 7.19 30.90
N TYR A 606 15.19 6.20 30.28
CA TYR A 606 15.36 5.95 28.85
C TYR A 606 14.83 7.11 27.99
N GLU A 607 13.67 7.66 28.34
CA GLU A 607 13.10 8.84 27.66
C GLU A 607 13.99 10.07 27.81
N GLU A 608 14.56 10.30 28.99
CA GLU A 608 15.53 11.36 29.25
C GLU A 608 16.77 11.21 28.35
N LYS A 609 17.34 10.00 28.28
CA LYS A 609 18.50 9.72 27.41
C LYS A 609 18.18 9.84 25.94
N LEU A 610 16.96 9.46 25.53
CA LEU A 610 16.52 9.58 24.15
C LEU A 610 16.32 11.05 23.75
N ALA A 611 15.81 11.89 24.65
CA ALA A 611 15.73 13.33 24.45
C ALA A 611 17.13 13.96 24.31
N GLN A 612 18.06 13.61 25.20
CA GLN A 612 19.46 14.06 25.11
C GLN A 612 20.13 13.61 23.80
N ALA A 613 19.90 12.37 23.37
CA ALA A 613 20.41 11.86 22.11
C ALA A 613 19.86 12.66 20.91
N ARG A 614 18.56 12.95 20.90
CA ARG A 614 17.94 13.79 19.87
C ARG A 614 18.54 15.18 19.81
N GLU A 615 18.67 15.83 20.96
CA GLU A 615 19.27 17.17 21.05
C GLU A 615 20.73 17.15 20.56
N SER A 616 21.51 16.14 20.94
CA SER A 616 22.91 16.01 20.50
C SER A 616 23.05 15.85 18.98
N ILE A 617 22.17 15.07 18.35
CA ILE A 617 22.17 14.82 16.91
C ILE A 617 21.69 16.05 16.13
N ILE A 618 20.68 16.77 16.65
CA ILE A 618 20.21 18.02 16.04
C ILE A 618 21.27 19.12 16.16
N ALA A 619 22.01 19.15 17.27
CA ALA A 619 23.08 20.11 17.51
C ALA A 619 24.39 19.77 16.77
N ASP A 620 24.52 18.58 16.16
CA ASP A 620 25.74 18.17 15.48
C ASP A 620 25.99 19.02 14.21
N ASN A 621 27.15 19.68 14.17
CA ASN A 621 27.57 20.53 13.05
C ASN A 621 27.63 19.77 11.71
N ASN A 622 27.99 18.49 11.70
CA ASN A 622 28.07 17.69 10.48
C ASN A 622 26.68 17.41 9.92
N ILE A 623 25.71 17.10 10.78
CA ILE A 623 24.32 16.84 10.39
C ILE A 623 23.67 18.13 9.90
N GLN A 624 23.90 19.26 10.57
CA GLN A 624 23.43 20.57 10.09
C GLN A 624 24.03 20.94 8.74
N THR A 625 25.31 20.59 8.51
CA THR A 625 25.97 20.79 7.21
C THR A 625 25.32 19.93 6.13
N LEU A 626 25.03 18.66 6.41
CA LEU A 626 24.34 17.76 5.48
C LEU A 626 22.93 18.25 5.13
N ARG A 627 22.16 18.71 6.14
CA ARG A 627 20.82 19.28 5.92
C ARG A 627 20.86 20.55 5.06
N ARG A 628 21.85 21.42 5.27
CA ARG A 628 21.98 22.69 4.53
C ARG A 628 22.48 22.55 3.10
N PHE A 629 23.41 21.63 2.84
CA PHE A 629 24.06 21.52 1.52
C PHE A 629 23.43 20.46 0.61
N PHE A 630 22.76 19.45 1.18
CA PHE A 630 22.27 18.29 0.43
C PHE A 630 20.76 18.06 0.58
N ASP A 631 20.00 18.98 1.20
CA ASP A 631 18.56 18.83 1.45
C ASP A 631 18.20 17.51 2.15
N ALA A 632 19.11 17.01 2.99
CA ALA A 632 18.94 15.75 3.68
C ALA A 632 17.88 15.88 4.81
N GLU A 633 16.99 14.89 4.92
CA GLU A 633 16.03 14.77 6.01
C GLU A 633 16.57 13.84 7.10
N LEU A 634 16.42 14.25 8.36
CA LEU A 634 16.78 13.43 9.53
C LEU A 634 15.56 12.63 9.97
N ASP A 635 15.67 11.31 9.95
CA ASP A 635 14.65 10.41 10.52
C ASP A 635 14.77 10.38 12.05
N GLU A 636 13.98 11.19 12.73
CA GLU A 636 13.96 11.30 14.20
C GLU A 636 13.51 10.01 14.91
N GLU A 637 12.80 9.12 14.20
CA GLU A 637 12.35 7.82 14.72
C GLU A 637 13.47 6.79 14.74
N SER A 638 14.58 7.04 14.04
CA SER A 638 15.76 6.18 14.00
C SER A 638 16.76 6.43 15.15
N ILE A 639 16.60 7.52 15.91
CA ILE A 639 17.52 7.92 16.98
C ILE A 639 17.36 7.02 18.21
N ARG A 640 18.46 6.44 18.70
CA ARG A 640 18.49 5.60 19.91
C ARG A 640 19.65 6.02 20.82
N PRO A 641 19.44 6.07 22.16
CA PRO A 641 20.52 6.28 23.11
C PRO A 641 21.41 5.02 23.24
N ILE A 642 22.72 5.21 23.46
CA ILE A 642 23.74 4.15 23.56
C ILE A 642 24.30 4.03 24.99
#